data_AF-A0A8H7FPP2-F1
#
_entry.id   AF-A0A8H7FPP2-F1
#
_cell.length_a   1.000
_cell.length_b   1.000
_cell.length_c   1.000
_cell.angle_alpha   90.00
_cell.angle_beta   90.00
_cell.angle_gamma   90.00
#
_symmetry.space_group_name_H-M   'P 1'
#
loop_
_entity.id
_entity.type
_entity.pdbx_description
1 polymer ?
#
loop_
_entity_poly.entity_id
_entity_poly.type
_entity_poly.pdbx_seq_one_letter_code
_entity_poly.pdbx_strand_id
1 'polypeptide(L)'
;MSIKASESKSPMKSTSPHIAMPQTLTIAVCICDDCTLTDFIPPMEIISTLNAADFNILGPEPVPYRVKIDYVAPALKPVKTSKLTYFAMPTINPTKTYQAAIEEGTQYDIIWVPAGPIPDAVTGADDTPPSQYEFIKAQAPGAKYVMSVCAGSFILANAGVLSGKRATTNKMLYKVIEKFTPKDVQWVPKARWVVDGKFWTSSGVSAGSDMTLAFLEHLAGPQIARTIRNINEVSEHAQDDDPFAAVHGLRSSMPMILSNLDGTSEETIQPHRRAVSVPASSNELFVIDGVPSVSFLNNEMQVGDSQSTSPRSYTALKLIGDGSFGAVWLCDWHGTLPPDAPLPEMQCGAGARPEWEGKKLVAIKRMKKVWDGGWDECKKLKELESLRQIPLHPNIIRLYDFFLHPATNILYFVFEPMEGSLYQFIKSRKGRLLAGGLVAHIFQQIVSGIFHIHSCGYFHRDLRPENVLVTTTGLYDYQPTSPTAAPGSPLEKDVVATIKIADFGEARSSNSQPPYTEYVSNRWYRAPEVLLLGRDYSNPVDMWALGVMMTELVNLRPLFPGTGQIDQMIRICELMGDPIYDYGVDERGKVIGGGKWEMGIIMAGTVGFIFPQARACTNFASKFGPNVPQTLIDCISDLLRYDPEIRLSSRECMEHPYLVETSAFNRPPVPAVLQM
;
A
#
# COMPACT_ATOMS: atom_id res chain seq x y z
N MET A 1 44.51 -20.53 -60.16
CA MET A 1 43.26 -20.03 -59.54
C MET A 1 43.41 -20.09 -58.03
N SER A 2 43.35 -18.91 -57.42
CA SER A 2 43.11 -18.58 -56.00
C SER A 2 43.97 -19.19 -54.91
N ILE A 3 45.02 -18.45 -54.55
CA ILE A 3 45.65 -18.44 -53.22
C ILE A 3 44.93 -17.36 -52.39
N LYS A 4 44.34 -17.71 -51.24
CA LYS A 4 43.79 -16.74 -50.27
C LYS A 4 44.71 -16.68 -49.06
N ALA A 5 45.03 -15.44 -48.69
CA ALA A 5 46.02 -15.03 -47.70
C ALA A 5 45.58 -15.30 -46.25
N SER A 6 46.60 -15.57 -45.44
CA SER A 6 46.60 -15.67 -43.98
C SER A 6 46.78 -14.31 -43.33
N GLU A 7 46.00 -13.98 -42.30
CA GLU A 7 46.43 -13.05 -41.25
C GLU A 7 45.98 -13.54 -39.87
N SER A 8 46.96 -13.69 -38.98
CA SER A 8 46.83 -14.10 -37.58
C SER A 8 46.59 -12.88 -36.68
N LYS A 9 45.57 -12.92 -35.82
CA LYS A 9 45.45 -12.05 -34.64
C LYS A 9 45.29 -12.90 -33.38
N SER A 10 46.14 -12.62 -32.39
CA SER A 10 46.13 -13.19 -31.04
C SER A 10 44.84 -12.86 -30.28
N PRO A 11 44.28 -13.77 -29.45
CA PRO A 11 43.11 -13.44 -28.64
C PRO A 11 43.51 -12.68 -27.36
N MET A 12 42.99 -11.47 -27.20
CA MET A 12 42.93 -10.76 -25.91
C MET A 12 42.04 -11.55 -24.95
N LYS A 13 42.55 -11.82 -23.74
CA LYS A 13 41.76 -12.35 -22.62
C LYS A 13 40.71 -11.30 -22.21
N SER A 14 39.42 -11.60 -22.41
CA SER A 14 38.33 -10.86 -21.78
C SER A 14 38.10 -11.43 -20.37
N THR A 15 38.46 -10.66 -19.34
CA THR A 15 38.00 -10.92 -17.97
C THR A 15 36.60 -10.36 -17.82
N SER A 16 35.58 -11.16 -18.17
CA SER A 16 34.20 -10.92 -17.74
C SER A 16 34.07 -11.42 -16.29
N PRO A 17 33.44 -10.66 -15.37
CA PRO A 17 33.14 -11.18 -14.04
C PRO A 17 32.15 -12.35 -14.19
N HIS A 18 32.55 -13.54 -13.77
CA HIS A 18 31.65 -14.69 -13.67
C HIS A 18 30.54 -14.36 -12.67
N ILE A 19 29.32 -14.10 -13.16
CA ILE A 19 28.13 -14.05 -12.32
C ILE A 19 27.89 -15.48 -11.84
N ALA A 20 28.06 -15.74 -10.55
CA ALA A 20 27.80 -17.05 -9.97
C ALA A 20 26.32 -17.42 -10.15
N MET A 21 26.05 -18.66 -10.55
CA MET A 21 24.66 -19.14 -10.68
C MET A 21 23.96 -19.10 -9.31
N PRO A 22 22.67 -18.71 -9.25
CA PRO A 22 21.94 -18.62 -8.00
C PRO A 22 21.79 -20.00 -7.36
N GLN A 23 21.90 -20.07 -6.03
CA GLN A 23 21.71 -21.30 -5.27
C GLN A 23 20.21 -21.54 -5.01
N THR A 24 19.70 -22.73 -5.33
CA THR A 24 18.33 -23.11 -4.94
C THR A 24 18.31 -23.61 -3.50
N LEU A 25 17.49 -22.98 -2.66
CA LEU A 25 17.18 -23.42 -1.30
C LEU A 25 15.89 -24.22 -1.29
N THR A 26 15.90 -25.36 -0.60
CA THR A 26 14.74 -26.22 -0.43
C THR A 26 14.05 -25.95 0.90
N ILE A 27 12.73 -25.75 0.85
CA ILE A 27 11.90 -25.41 2.01
C ILE A 27 10.89 -26.53 2.24
N ALA A 28 10.92 -27.13 3.43
CA ALA A 28 9.88 -28.02 3.91
C ALA A 28 8.88 -27.24 4.77
N VAL A 29 7.65 -27.08 4.28
CA VAL A 29 6.53 -26.56 5.08
C VAL A 29 5.82 -27.74 5.75
N CYS A 30 6.00 -27.88 7.06
CA CYS A 30 5.49 -28.98 7.85
C CYS A 30 4.00 -28.79 8.19
N ILE A 31 3.10 -29.42 7.44
CA ILE A 31 1.65 -29.29 7.62
C ILE A 31 1.04 -30.57 8.23
N CYS A 32 -0.03 -30.39 8.99
CA CYS A 32 -0.86 -31.46 9.53
C CYS A 32 -2.30 -30.96 9.67
N ASP A 33 -3.24 -31.86 9.97
CA ASP A 33 -4.61 -31.46 10.25
C ASP A 33 -4.63 -30.41 11.39
N ASP A 34 -5.55 -29.45 11.30
CA ASP A 34 -5.66 -28.25 12.14
C ASP A 34 -4.54 -27.21 11.97
N CYS A 35 -3.73 -27.29 10.89
CA CYS A 35 -2.75 -26.24 10.60
C CYS A 35 -3.39 -24.88 10.23
N THR A 36 -2.66 -23.80 10.53
CA THR A 36 -3.09 -22.42 10.27
C THR A 36 -2.46 -21.91 8.96
N LEU A 37 -3.28 -21.68 7.93
CA LEU A 37 -2.79 -21.27 6.60
C LEU A 37 -2.02 -19.96 6.61
N THR A 38 -2.48 -19.00 7.38
CA THR A 38 -1.90 -17.66 7.45
C THR A 38 -0.50 -17.65 8.07
N ASP A 39 -0.07 -18.75 8.70
CA ASP A 39 1.26 -18.88 9.28
C ASP A 39 2.34 -19.26 8.27
N PHE A 40 1.95 -19.63 7.04
CA PHE A 40 2.91 -19.98 6.00
C PHE A 40 2.52 -19.52 4.60
N ILE A 41 1.24 -19.38 4.24
CA ILE A 41 0.88 -18.91 2.89
C ILE A 41 1.45 -17.51 2.61
N PRO A 42 1.20 -16.46 3.43
CA PRO A 42 1.83 -15.16 3.18
C PRO A 42 3.37 -15.18 3.26
N PRO A 43 4.00 -15.82 4.26
CA PRO A 43 5.46 -16.01 4.25
C PRO A 43 6.01 -16.71 3.00
N MET A 44 5.32 -17.73 2.49
CA MET A 44 5.73 -18.47 1.31
C MET A 44 5.59 -17.62 0.03
N GLU A 45 4.54 -16.80 -0.08
CA GLU A 45 4.41 -15.81 -1.16
C GLU A 45 5.58 -14.82 -1.15
N ILE A 46 5.90 -14.27 0.03
CA ILE A 46 7.01 -13.32 0.20
C ILE A 46 8.35 -13.96 -0.19
N ILE A 47 8.70 -15.11 0.38
CA ILE A 47 10.01 -15.73 0.13
C ILE A 47 10.14 -16.30 -1.30
N SER A 48 9.05 -16.80 -1.89
CA SER A 48 9.03 -17.30 -3.27
C SER A 48 9.20 -16.21 -4.32
N THR A 49 9.00 -14.94 -3.94
CA THR A 49 9.29 -13.80 -4.81
C THR A 49 10.78 -13.74 -5.20
N LEU A 50 11.70 -14.40 -4.48
CA LEU A 50 13.09 -14.58 -4.95
C LEU A 50 13.18 -15.24 -6.34
N ASN A 51 12.22 -16.08 -6.70
CA ASN A 51 12.15 -16.71 -8.02
C ASN A 51 11.75 -15.73 -9.13
N ALA A 52 11.19 -14.57 -8.79
CA ALA A 52 10.85 -13.52 -9.74
C ALA A 52 12.09 -12.91 -10.44
N ALA A 53 13.30 -13.14 -9.91
CA ALA A 53 14.53 -12.73 -10.59
C ALA A 53 14.77 -13.45 -11.93
N ASP A 54 14.21 -14.64 -12.16
CA ASP A 54 14.29 -15.30 -13.47
C ASP A 54 13.52 -14.55 -14.57
N PHE A 55 12.63 -13.65 -14.16
CA PHE A 55 11.82 -12.80 -15.03
C PHE A 55 12.27 -11.33 -15.00
N ASN A 56 13.44 -11.05 -14.43
CA ASN A 56 14.02 -9.70 -14.30
C ASN A 56 13.13 -8.70 -13.53
N ILE A 57 12.26 -9.20 -12.64
CA ILE A 57 11.30 -8.39 -11.85
C ILE A 57 12.01 -7.72 -10.67
N LEU A 58 13.04 -8.34 -10.10
CA LEU A 58 13.76 -7.85 -8.92
C LEU A 58 14.81 -6.76 -9.21
N GLY A 59 14.91 -6.32 -10.47
CA GLY A 59 15.90 -5.36 -10.93
C GLY A 59 17.21 -6.00 -11.41
N PRO A 60 18.21 -5.18 -11.77
CA PRO A 60 19.44 -5.64 -12.41
C PRO A 60 20.45 -6.29 -11.45
N GLU A 61 20.21 -6.21 -10.14
CA GLU A 61 21.10 -6.75 -9.12
C GLU A 61 21.09 -8.28 -9.12
N PRO A 62 22.25 -8.95 -8.98
CA PRO A 62 22.30 -10.41 -8.89
C PRO A 62 21.54 -10.90 -7.65
N VAL A 63 20.49 -11.71 -7.86
CA VAL A 63 19.74 -12.34 -6.76
C VAL A 63 20.37 -13.70 -6.44
N PRO A 64 20.97 -13.89 -5.25
CA PRO A 64 21.83 -15.03 -4.96
C PRO A 64 21.10 -16.36 -4.76
N TYR A 65 19.79 -16.32 -4.51
CA TYR A 65 18.99 -17.50 -4.17
C TYR A 65 17.74 -17.67 -5.04
N ARG A 66 17.34 -18.93 -5.20
CA ARG A 66 16.00 -19.37 -5.61
C ARG A 66 15.43 -20.25 -4.51
N VAL A 67 14.11 -20.43 -4.48
CA VAL A 67 13.48 -21.32 -3.50
C VAL A 67 12.60 -22.37 -4.18
N LYS A 68 12.64 -23.59 -3.65
CA LYS A 68 11.74 -24.69 -3.98
C LYS A 68 11.00 -25.08 -2.71
N ILE A 69 9.67 -25.09 -2.76
CA ILE A 69 8.81 -25.33 -1.60
C ILE A 69 8.14 -26.70 -1.75
N ASP A 70 8.31 -27.55 -0.75
CA ASP A 70 7.57 -28.79 -0.59
C ASP A 70 6.65 -28.68 0.64
N TYR A 71 5.36 -28.94 0.45
CA TYR A 71 4.41 -29.14 1.54
C TYR A 71 4.49 -30.60 1.99
N VAL A 72 5.00 -30.83 3.21
CA VAL A 72 5.21 -32.17 3.78
C VAL A 72 4.21 -32.44 4.89
N ALA A 73 3.59 -33.63 4.84
CA ALA A 73 2.50 -34.00 5.75
C ALA A 73 2.57 -35.50 6.17
N PRO A 74 1.74 -35.97 7.11
CA PRO A 74 1.74 -37.40 7.49
C PRO A 74 1.29 -38.34 6.37
N ALA A 75 0.41 -37.85 5.47
CA ALA A 75 -0.15 -38.60 4.35
C ALA A 75 -0.47 -37.64 3.19
N LEU A 76 -0.59 -38.14 1.96
CA LEU A 76 -0.92 -37.32 0.77
C LEU A 76 -2.40 -36.95 0.64
N LYS A 77 -3.20 -37.18 1.69
CA LYS A 77 -4.59 -36.73 1.73
C LYS A 77 -4.64 -35.20 1.92
N PRO A 78 -5.68 -34.51 1.42
CA PRO A 78 -5.87 -33.10 1.69
C PRO A 78 -5.87 -32.83 3.20
N VAL A 79 -5.05 -31.88 3.64
CA VAL A 79 -4.90 -31.47 5.03
C VAL A 79 -6.00 -30.47 5.38
N LYS A 80 -6.72 -30.72 6.48
CA LYS A 80 -7.76 -29.82 6.99
C LYS A 80 -7.14 -28.70 7.81
N THR A 81 -7.64 -27.49 7.64
CA THR A 81 -7.17 -26.30 8.34
C THR A 81 -7.87 -26.10 9.68
N SER A 82 -7.28 -25.27 10.54
CA SER A 82 -7.73 -25.01 11.92
C SER A 82 -9.25 -24.92 12.11
N LYS A 83 -9.77 -25.69 13.07
CA LYS A 83 -11.17 -25.61 13.56
C LYS A 83 -11.52 -24.30 14.27
N LEU A 84 -10.55 -23.48 14.70
CA LEU A 84 -10.82 -22.24 15.44
C LEU A 84 -11.26 -21.07 14.58
N THR A 85 -10.89 -21.09 13.29
CA THR A 85 -11.47 -20.16 12.33
C THR A 85 -12.83 -20.72 11.94
N TYR A 86 -13.92 -20.15 12.46
CA TYR A 86 -15.32 -20.41 12.03
C TYR A 86 -15.59 -20.04 10.55
N PHE A 87 -14.54 -19.94 9.73
CA PHE A 87 -14.51 -19.61 8.32
C PHE A 87 -14.18 -20.89 7.54
N ALA A 88 -14.92 -21.18 6.47
CA ALA A 88 -14.62 -22.29 5.57
C ALA A 88 -13.29 -22.02 4.83
N MET A 89 -12.18 -22.49 5.39
CA MET A 89 -10.84 -22.37 4.79
C MET A 89 -10.55 -23.56 3.86
N PRO A 90 -9.78 -23.36 2.77
CA PRO A 90 -9.50 -24.41 1.79
C PRO A 90 -8.56 -25.47 2.38
N THR A 91 -8.67 -26.72 1.90
CA THR A 91 -7.69 -27.77 2.22
C THR A 91 -6.44 -27.62 1.37
N ILE A 92 -5.30 -28.09 1.87
CA ILE A 92 -4.04 -28.10 1.12
C ILE A 92 -3.63 -29.52 0.78
N ASN A 93 -3.19 -29.71 -0.46
CA ASN A 93 -2.66 -30.99 -0.92
C ASN A 93 -1.16 -31.06 -0.63
N PRO A 94 -0.70 -32.03 0.18
CA PRO A 94 0.72 -32.24 0.42
C PRO A 94 1.42 -32.68 -0.86
N THR A 95 2.65 -32.21 -1.05
CA THR A 95 3.53 -32.64 -2.14
C THR A 95 4.27 -33.93 -1.81
N LYS A 96 4.51 -34.20 -0.53
CA LYS A 96 5.27 -35.35 -0.04
C LYS A 96 4.84 -35.75 1.37
N THR A 97 5.06 -37.00 1.76
CA THR A 97 4.89 -37.41 3.16
C THR A 97 6.18 -37.20 3.97
N TYR A 98 6.05 -37.01 5.29
CA TYR A 98 7.19 -36.93 6.21
C TYR A 98 8.10 -38.16 6.09
N GLN A 99 7.50 -39.36 6.03
CA GLN A 99 8.23 -40.61 5.90
C GLN A 99 8.97 -40.71 4.56
N ALA A 100 8.30 -40.40 3.44
CA ALA A 100 8.92 -40.45 2.12
C ALA A 100 10.10 -39.46 2.02
N ALA A 101 9.97 -38.26 2.59
CA ALA A 101 11.05 -37.29 2.61
C ALA A 101 12.31 -37.81 3.33
N ILE A 102 12.14 -38.55 4.44
CA ILE A 102 13.23 -39.19 5.18
C ILE A 102 13.82 -40.37 4.39
N GLU A 103 12.97 -41.25 3.87
CA GLU A 103 13.40 -42.46 3.14
C GLU A 103 14.13 -42.14 1.83
N GLU A 104 13.71 -41.09 1.13
CA GLU A 104 14.38 -40.58 -0.07
C GLU A 104 15.72 -39.88 0.25
N GLY A 105 16.06 -39.69 1.52
CA GLY A 105 17.27 -38.97 1.94
C GLY A 105 17.25 -37.48 1.57
N THR A 106 16.05 -36.88 1.44
CA THR A 106 15.93 -35.45 1.15
C THR A 106 16.38 -34.66 2.39
N GLN A 107 17.40 -33.81 2.25
CA GLN A 107 17.78 -32.84 3.28
C GLN A 107 17.32 -31.45 2.87
N TYR A 108 16.38 -30.88 3.62
CA TYR A 108 15.90 -29.52 3.37
C TYR A 108 16.84 -28.46 3.95
N ASP A 109 17.00 -27.35 3.23
CA ASP A 109 17.76 -26.19 3.70
C ASP A 109 17.01 -25.41 4.79
N ILE A 110 15.68 -25.30 4.64
CA ILE A 110 14.80 -24.55 5.54
C ILE A 110 13.66 -25.44 5.99
N ILE A 111 13.43 -25.51 7.30
CA ILE A 111 12.24 -26.14 7.88
C ILE A 111 11.31 -25.04 8.36
N TRP A 112 10.05 -25.06 7.92
CA TRP A 112 9.03 -24.09 8.30
C TRP A 112 7.86 -24.77 9.02
N VAL A 113 7.63 -24.39 10.28
CA VAL A 113 6.61 -25.01 11.14
C VAL A 113 5.51 -23.98 11.48
N PRO A 114 4.33 -24.04 10.83
CA PRO A 114 3.17 -23.23 11.20
C PRO A 114 2.52 -23.73 12.50
N ALA A 115 1.54 -22.98 13.04
CA ALA A 115 0.71 -23.52 14.11
C ALA A 115 -0.09 -24.73 13.61
N GLY A 116 -0.07 -25.81 14.41
CA GLY A 116 -0.87 -27.01 14.25
C GLY A 116 -1.95 -27.12 15.34
N PRO A 117 -2.36 -28.34 15.72
CA PRO A 117 -3.30 -28.58 16.80
C PRO A 117 -2.93 -27.80 18.07
N ILE A 118 -3.91 -27.12 18.66
CA ILE A 118 -3.70 -26.35 19.89
C ILE A 118 -3.53 -27.31 21.07
N PRO A 119 -2.47 -27.15 21.90
CA PRO A 119 -2.31 -27.96 23.09
C PRO A 119 -3.41 -27.68 24.11
N ASP A 120 -3.91 -28.74 24.75
CA ASP A 120 -4.88 -28.64 25.83
C ASP A 120 -4.31 -27.81 26.99
N ALA A 121 -5.08 -26.81 27.44
CA ALA A 121 -4.60 -25.84 28.42
C ALA A 121 -4.34 -26.44 29.82
N VAL A 122 -4.82 -27.65 30.09
CA VAL A 122 -4.73 -28.33 31.39
C VAL A 122 -3.65 -29.41 31.39
N THR A 123 -3.60 -30.20 30.33
CA THR A 123 -2.76 -31.40 30.20
C THR A 123 -1.55 -31.19 29.31
N GLY A 124 -1.58 -30.19 28.42
CA GLY A 124 -0.54 -29.96 27.42
C GLY A 124 -0.56 -30.95 26.25
N ALA A 125 -1.53 -31.85 26.21
CA ALA A 125 -1.68 -32.82 25.12
C ALA A 125 -2.12 -32.12 23.83
N ASP A 126 -1.55 -32.52 22.71
CA ASP A 126 -1.87 -32.00 21.39
C ASP A 126 -1.99 -33.15 20.38
N ASP A 127 -2.74 -32.91 19.29
CA ASP A 127 -2.97 -33.90 18.24
C ASP A 127 -1.89 -33.86 17.13
N THR A 128 -0.73 -33.25 17.37
CA THR A 128 0.35 -33.20 16.35
C THR A 128 0.82 -34.62 16.05
N PRO A 129 0.87 -35.03 14.76
CA PRO A 129 1.27 -36.37 14.37
C PRO A 129 2.69 -36.72 14.85
N PRO A 130 2.92 -37.93 15.41
CA PRO A 130 4.27 -38.39 15.78
C PRO A 130 5.30 -38.27 14.64
N SER A 131 4.87 -38.56 13.41
CA SER A 131 5.72 -38.46 12.22
C SER A 131 6.20 -37.04 11.91
N GLN A 132 5.48 -35.99 12.35
CA GLN A 132 5.94 -34.61 12.22
C GLN A 132 7.08 -34.32 13.21
N TYR A 133 6.97 -34.79 14.46
CA TYR A 133 8.05 -34.66 15.44
C TYR A 133 9.31 -35.41 15.00
N GLU A 134 9.15 -36.62 14.46
CA GLU A 134 10.24 -37.44 13.92
C GLU A 134 10.92 -36.77 12.72
N PHE A 135 10.14 -36.23 11.79
CA PHE A 135 10.66 -35.47 10.65
C PHE A 135 11.47 -34.24 11.08
N ILE A 136 10.94 -33.43 12.00
CA ILE A 136 11.65 -32.23 12.50
C ILE A 136 12.97 -32.64 13.17
N LYS A 137 12.97 -33.69 14.01
CA LYS A 137 14.18 -34.20 14.67
C LYS A 137 15.23 -34.67 13.65
N ALA A 138 14.79 -35.34 12.59
CA ALA A 138 15.69 -35.85 11.55
C ALA A 138 16.30 -34.73 10.70
N GLN A 139 15.50 -33.71 10.33
CA GLN A 139 15.92 -32.67 9.38
C GLN A 139 16.64 -31.50 10.06
N ALA A 140 16.25 -31.13 11.28
CA ALA A 140 16.75 -29.92 11.94
C ALA A 140 18.28 -29.86 12.11
N PRO A 141 19.00 -30.96 12.39
CA PRO A 141 20.47 -30.93 12.46
C PRO A 141 21.12 -30.47 11.14
N GLY A 142 20.63 -30.96 10.00
CA GLY A 142 21.18 -30.65 8.67
C GLY A 142 20.63 -29.37 8.03
N ALA A 143 19.50 -28.84 8.50
CA ALA A 143 18.91 -27.62 7.97
C ALA A 143 19.79 -26.39 8.28
N LYS A 144 19.87 -25.46 7.32
CA LYS A 144 20.51 -24.15 7.47
C LYS A 144 19.69 -23.23 8.37
N TYR A 145 18.36 -23.33 8.29
CA TYR A 145 17.42 -22.55 9.08
C TYR A 145 16.22 -23.38 9.53
N VAL A 146 15.76 -23.14 10.76
CA VAL A 146 14.57 -23.76 11.34
C VAL A 146 13.66 -22.64 11.83
N MET A 147 12.46 -22.57 11.27
CA MET A 147 11.57 -21.43 11.42
C MET A 147 10.19 -21.86 11.92
N SER A 148 9.55 -21.02 12.75
CA SER A 148 8.15 -21.23 13.12
C SER A 148 7.38 -19.93 13.27
N VAL A 149 6.09 -19.98 13.00
CA VAL A 149 5.14 -18.88 13.23
C VAL A 149 4.09 -19.30 14.25
N CYS A 150 3.65 -18.35 15.07
CA CYS A 150 2.57 -18.55 16.04
C CYS A 150 2.91 -19.71 17.01
N ALA A 151 2.01 -20.68 17.15
CA ALA A 151 2.19 -21.85 18.00
C ALA A 151 3.08 -22.95 17.40
N GLY A 152 3.62 -22.80 16.18
CA GLY A 152 4.56 -23.77 15.60
C GLY A 152 5.83 -23.96 16.45
N SER A 153 6.18 -22.95 17.25
CA SER A 153 7.26 -23.01 18.24
C SER A 153 7.02 -24.04 19.35
N PHE A 154 5.76 -24.37 19.68
CA PHE A 154 5.43 -25.47 20.59
C PHE A 154 5.82 -26.82 20.00
N ILE A 155 5.53 -27.05 18.71
CA ILE A 155 5.91 -28.27 18.00
C ILE A 155 7.44 -28.40 17.94
N LEU A 156 8.15 -27.31 17.63
CA LEU A 156 9.62 -27.30 17.66
C LEU A 156 10.19 -27.59 19.06
N ALA A 157 9.59 -27.05 20.12
CA ALA A 157 10.03 -27.28 21.49
C ALA A 157 9.83 -28.75 21.91
N ASN A 158 8.69 -29.36 21.57
CA ASN A 158 8.39 -30.77 21.87
C ASN A 158 9.13 -31.75 20.95
N ALA A 159 9.52 -31.32 19.75
CA ALA A 159 10.51 -32.02 18.94
C ALA A 159 11.91 -32.00 19.59
N GLY A 160 12.13 -31.19 20.64
CA GLY A 160 13.40 -31.10 21.36
C GLY A 160 14.45 -30.23 20.67
N VAL A 161 14.11 -29.57 19.55
CA VAL A 161 15.10 -28.80 18.76
C VAL A 161 15.31 -27.38 19.27
N LEU A 162 14.47 -26.90 20.20
CA LEU A 162 14.63 -25.61 20.89
C LEU A 162 15.28 -25.72 22.28
N SER A 163 15.76 -26.90 22.69
CA SER A 163 16.44 -27.09 23.98
C SER A 163 17.61 -26.09 24.15
N GLY A 164 17.61 -25.34 25.25
CA GLY A 164 18.58 -24.29 25.56
C GLY A 164 18.51 -23.02 24.69
N LYS A 165 17.47 -22.86 23.84
CA LYS A 165 17.34 -21.74 22.89
C LYS A 165 16.39 -20.67 23.35
N ARG A 166 16.62 -19.44 22.89
CA ARG A 166 15.65 -18.35 22.98
C ARG A 166 14.58 -18.50 21.91
N ALA A 167 13.32 -18.37 22.30
CA ALA A 167 12.18 -18.46 21.38
C ALA A 167 11.04 -17.55 21.78
N THR A 168 10.15 -17.22 20.85
CA THR A 168 8.85 -16.62 21.17
C THR A 168 7.72 -17.40 20.50
N THR A 169 6.50 -17.15 20.93
CA THR A 169 5.29 -17.85 20.47
C THR A 169 4.09 -16.93 20.53
N ASN A 170 2.93 -17.46 20.13
CA ASN A 170 1.66 -16.76 20.19
C ASN A 170 1.35 -16.21 21.58
N LYS A 171 1.07 -14.90 21.67
CA LYS A 171 0.89 -14.21 22.95
C LYS A 171 -0.34 -14.70 23.73
N MET A 172 -1.37 -15.16 23.04
CA MET A 172 -2.54 -15.78 23.66
C MET A 172 -2.19 -17.15 24.28
N LEU A 173 -1.37 -17.94 23.61
CA LEU A 173 -0.98 -19.29 24.03
C LEU A 173 0.32 -19.32 24.86
N TYR A 174 0.98 -18.17 25.04
CA TYR A 174 2.33 -18.06 25.60
C TYR A 174 2.48 -18.79 26.93
N LYS A 175 1.59 -18.52 27.89
CA LYS A 175 1.64 -19.14 29.23
C LYS A 175 1.38 -20.64 29.20
N VAL A 176 0.55 -21.11 28.28
CA VAL A 176 0.26 -22.54 28.11
C VAL A 176 1.50 -23.24 27.52
N ILE A 177 2.07 -22.66 26.47
CA ILE A 177 3.26 -23.21 25.80
C ILE A 177 4.46 -23.23 26.74
N GLU A 178 4.74 -22.12 27.44
CA GLU A 178 5.82 -22.05 28.45
C GLU A 178 5.63 -23.07 29.58
N LYS A 179 4.37 -23.33 29.97
CA LYS A 179 4.06 -24.32 31.01
C LYS A 179 4.39 -25.74 30.57
N PHE A 180 4.04 -26.12 29.34
CA PHE A 180 4.08 -27.52 28.85
C PHE A 180 5.26 -27.87 27.93
N THR A 181 6.18 -26.93 27.68
CA THR A 181 7.42 -27.19 26.94
C THR A 181 8.63 -27.35 27.87
N PRO A 182 9.76 -27.91 27.39
CA PRO A 182 10.98 -28.05 28.18
C PRO A 182 11.42 -26.74 28.85
N LYS A 183 11.83 -26.81 30.12
CA LYS A 183 12.12 -25.62 30.97
C LYS A 183 13.40 -24.89 30.63
N ASP A 184 14.26 -25.51 29.84
CA ASP A 184 15.50 -24.94 29.34
C ASP A 184 15.28 -24.08 28.07
N VAL A 185 14.08 -24.04 27.50
CA VAL A 185 13.71 -23.06 26.46
C VAL A 185 13.51 -21.70 27.11
N GLN A 186 14.24 -20.69 26.63
CA GLN A 186 14.16 -19.32 27.11
C GLN A 186 13.08 -18.55 26.35
N TRP A 187 11.84 -18.62 26.81
CA TRP A 187 10.73 -17.92 26.19
C TRP A 187 10.84 -16.40 26.38
N VAL A 188 10.76 -15.65 25.27
CA VAL A 188 10.81 -14.18 25.25
C VAL A 188 9.38 -13.62 25.17
N PRO A 189 8.88 -12.99 26.26
CA PRO A 189 7.47 -12.62 26.37
C PRO A 189 7.08 -11.48 25.43
N LYS A 190 7.94 -10.47 25.28
CA LYS A 190 7.73 -9.33 24.39
C LYS A 190 8.72 -9.39 23.21
N ALA A 191 8.27 -9.95 22.10
CA ALA A 191 9.01 -10.02 20.84
C ALA A 191 8.05 -10.44 19.71
N ARG A 192 8.09 -9.75 18.57
CA ARG A 192 7.43 -10.19 17.34
C ARG A 192 8.09 -11.45 16.81
N TRP A 193 9.42 -11.47 16.79
CA TRP A 193 10.22 -12.65 16.50
C TRP A 193 11.50 -12.71 17.33
N VAL A 194 12.06 -13.90 17.44
CA VAL A 194 13.33 -14.17 18.12
C VAL A 194 14.23 -14.96 17.16
N VAL A 195 15.50 -14.55 17.10
CA VAL A 195 16.56 -15.25 16.37
C VAL A 195 17.59 -15.77 17.38
N ASP A 196 17.86 -17.07 17.35
CA ASP A 196 18.92 -17.73 18.13
C ASP A 196 19.68 -18.70 17.23
N GLY A 197 20.79 -18.23 16.66
CA GLY A 197 21.54 -18.96 15.64
C GLY A 197 20.67 -19.22 14.40
N LYS A 198 20.45 -20.50 14.07
CA LYS A 198 19.62 -20.90 12.93
C LYS A 198 18.13 -20.98 13.22
N PHE A 199 17.70 -20.71 14.45
CA PHE A 199 16.31 -20.81 14.87
C PHE A 199 15.62 -19.45 14.84
N TRP A 200 14.52 -19.35 14.11
CA TRP A 200 13.71 -18.14 13.95
C TRP A 200 12.27 -18.43 14.37
N THR A 201 11.76 -17.74 15.39
CA THR A 201 10.40 -18.00 15.92
C THR A 201 9.61 -16.71 15.99
N SER A 202 8.34 -16.69 15.58
CA SER A 202 7.49 -15.48 15.63
C SER A 202 6.16 -15.68 16.38
N SER A 203 5.57 -14.59 16.86
CA SER A 203 4.43 -14.59 17.79
C SER A 203 3.04 -14.63 17.13
N GLY A 204 2.91 -14.61 15.81
CA GLY A 204 1.60 -14.62 15.16
C GLY A 204 1.66 -14.30 13.68
N VAL A 205 0.50 -14.23 13.02
CA VAL A 205 0.37 -14.11 11.56
C VAL A 205 1.17 -12.93 11.00
N SER A 206 0.85 -11.71 11.43
CA SER A 206 1.55 -10.50 10.94
C SER A 206 3.03 -10.50 11.34
N ALA A 207 3.39 -11.11 12.47
CA ALA A 207 4.77 -11.26 12.89
C ALA A 207 5.54 -12.29 12.05
N GLY A 208 4.86 -13.29 11.47
CA GLY A 208 5.43 -14.25 10.52
C GLY A 208 5.87 -13.58 9.22
N SER A 209 5.05 -12.70 8.66
CA SER A 209 5.41 -11.92 7.47
C SER A 209 6.60 -10.97 7.75
N ASP A 210 6.58 -10.25 8.88
CA ASP A 210 7.68 -9.35 9.25
C ASP A 210 9.00 -10.11 9.48
N MET A 211 8.93 -11.26 10.17
CA MET A 211 10.08 -12.14 10.34
C MET A 211 10.63 -12.62 8.98
N THR A 212 9.75 -12.87 7.99
CA THR A 212 10.15 -13.30 6.64
C THR A 212 10.89 -12.20 5.89
N LEU A 213 10.47 -10.94 6.04
CA LEU A 213 11.18 -9.79 5.47
C LEU A 213 12.56 -9.59 6.10
N ALA A 214 12.63 -9.65 7.44
CA ALA A 214 13.90 -9.61 8.15
C ALA A 214 14.82 -10.78 7.75
N PHE A 215 14.24 -11.97 7.53
CA PHE A 215 14.97 -13.13 7.03
C PHE A 215 15.47 -12.94 5.59
N LEU A 216 14.68 -12.32 4.70
CA LEU A 216 15.12 -11.98 3.34
C LEU A 216 16.26 -10.97 3.34
N GLU A 217 16.25 -9.99 4.24
CA GLU A 217 17.35 -9.05 4.39
C GLU A 217 18.62 -9.76 4.86
N HIS A 218 18.50 -10.66 5.84
CA HIS A 218 19.60 -11.54 6.27
C HIS A 218 20.11 -12.44 5.15
N LEU A 219 19.21 -12.96 4.31
CA LEU A 219 19.55 -13.94 3.28
C LEU A 219 20.12 -13.29 2.00
N ALA A 220 19.43 -12.29 1.44
CA ALA A 220 19.72 -11.71 0.14
C ALA A 220 20.15 -10.23 0.21
N GLY A 221 20.20 -9.64 1.40
CA GLY A 221 20.59 -8.25 1.61
C GLY A 221 19.42 -7.27 1.55
N PRO A 222 19.64 -6.04 2.07
CA PRO A 222 18.58 -5.05 2.30
C PRO A 222 17.91 -4.55 1.02
N GLN A 223 18.65 -4.50 -0.09
CA GLN A 223 18.11 -4.01 -1.36
C GLN A 223 17.09 -4.99 -1.96
N ILE A 224 17.42 -6.28 -2.01
CA ILE A 224 16.53 -7.32 -2.53
C ILE A 224 15.31 -7.46 -1.61
N ALA A 225 15.52 -7.48 -0.29
CA ALA A 225 14.43 -7.53 0.68
C ALA A 225 13.47 -6.34 0.53
N ARG A 226 13.99 -5.12 0.32
CA ARG A 226 13.19 -3.92 0.05
C ARG A 226 12.39 -4.02 -1.25
N THR A 227 12.98 -4.55 -2.32
CA THR A 227 12.26 -4.77 -3.58
C THR A 227 11.13 -5.78 -3.41
N ILE A 228 11.41 -6.93 -2.79
CA ILE A 228 10.41 -7.98 -2.53
C ILE A 228 9.29 -7.45 -1.63
N ARG A 229 9.61 -6.68 -0.59
CA ARG A 229 8.62 -6.02 0.27
C ARG A 229 7.69 -5.12 -0.54
N ASN A 230 8.23 -4.31 -1.44
CA ASN A 230 7.44 -3.40 -2.27
C ASN A 230 6.53 -4.18 -3.24
N ILE A 231 7.01 -5.30 -3.80
CA ILE A 231 6.23 -6.18 -4.67
C ILE A 231 5.07 -6.83 -3.90
N ASN A 232 5.34 -7.31 -2.68
CA ASN A 232 4.33 -8.00 -1.86
C ASN A 232 3.45 -7.05 -1.05
N GLU A 233 3.66 -5.73 -1.14
CA GLU A 233 2.88 -4.69 -0.46
C GLU A 233 2.78 -4.91 1.08
N VAL A 234 3.86 -5.35 1.73
CA VAL A 234 3.89 -5.68 3.16
C VAL A 234 4.37 -4.50 4.01
N SER A 235 3.60 -4.12 5.03
CA SER A 235 3.96 -3.10 6.03
C SER A 235 4.81 -3.71 7.15
N GLU A 236 5.94 -3.08 7.47
CA GLU A 236 6.96 -3.61 8.38
C GLU A 236 6.84 -3.05 9.81
N HIS A 237 7.01 -3.92 10.82
CA HIS A 237 7.18 -3.54 12.22
C HIS A 237 8.48 -4.14 12.78
N ALA A 238 9.11 -3.44 13.73
CA ALA A 238 10.39 -3.85 14.33
C ALA A 238 10.25 -5.07 15.27
N GLN A 239 11.38 -5.74 15.55
CA GLN A 239 11.44 -6.98 16.33
C GLN A 239 10.80 -6.86 17.74
N ASP A 240 10.95 -5.70 18.36
CA ASP A 240 10.48 -5.36 19.70
C ASP A 240 9.07 -4.71 19.72
N ASP A 241 8.51 -4.41 18.55
CA ASP A 241 7.19 -3.80 18.36
C ASP A 241 6.06 -4.86 18.35
N ASP A 242 5.86 -5.51 19.49
CA ASP A 242 4.77 -6.47 19.70
C ASP A 242 3.65 -5.86 20.57
N PRO A 243 2.57 -5.32 19.96
CA PRO A 243 1.47 -4.71 20.69
C PRO A 243 0.61 -5.74 21.46
N PHE A 244 0.66 -7.02 21.07
CA PHE A 244 -0.16 -8.07 21.69
C PHE A 244 0.42 -8.55 23.02
N ALA A 245 1.73 -8.36 23.25
CA ALA A 245 2.33 -8.65 24.54
C ALA A 245 1.63 -7.90 25.70
N ALA A 246 1.34 -6.60 25.52
CA ALA A 246 0.64 -5.80 26.53
C ALA A 246 -0.81 -6.26 26.74
N VAL A 247 -1.52 -6.59 25.65
CA VAL A 247 -2.90 -7.10 25.67
C VAL A 247 -3.00 -8.37 26.52
N HIS A 248 -2.00 -9.25 26.45
CA HIS A 248 -1.97 -10.52 27.19
C HIS A 248 -1.23 -10.43 28.54
N GLY A 249 -0.90 -9.22 29.00
CA GLY A 249 -0.28 -8.98 30.31
C GLY A 249 1.16 -9.46 30.41
N LEU A 250 1.88 -9.55 29.29
CA LEU A 250 3.27 -9.98 29.21
C LEU A 250 4.20 -8.75 29.30
N ARG A 251 5.07 -8.69 30.31
CA ARG A 251 6.06 -7.61 30.51
C ARG A 251 7.48 -8.17 30.35
N SER A 252 8.40 -7.33 29.87
CA SER A 252 9.82 -7.66 29.83
C SER A 252 10.38 -7.78 31.24
N SER A 253 11.05 -8.90 31.54
CA SER A 253 11.86 -9.09 32.76
C SER A 253 13.32 -8.75 32.46
N MET A 254 13.65 -7.47 32.31
CA MET A 254 15.03 -6.99 32.48
C MET A 254 15.02 -5.78 33.42
N PRO A 255 15.81 -5.79 34.51
CA PRO A 255 15.99 -4.59 35.33
C PRO A 255 16.74 -3.54 34.53
N MET A 256 16.24 -2.30 34.54
CA MET A 256 17.03 -1.11 34.18
C MET A 256 18.17 -0.98 35.19
N ILE A 257 19.37 -1.41 34.82
CA ILE A 257 20.59 -1.02 35.55
C ILE A 257 21.02 0.33 35.00
N LEU A 258 20.69 1.38 35.74
CA LEU A 258 21.43 2.63 35.71
C LEU A 258 22.77 2.36 36.42
N SER A 259 23.88 2.38 35.67
CA SER A 259 25.21 2.47 36.26
C SER A 259 26.01 3.55 35.54
N ASN A 260 26.17 4.66 36.26
CA ASN A 260 27.28 5.59 36.11
C ASN A 260 28.60 4.84 36.02
N LEU A 261 29.50 5.25 35.13
CA LEU A 261 30.94 5.15 35.31
C LEU A 261 31.62 6.19 34.40
N ASP A 262 32.30 7.12 35.06
CA ASP A 262 33.23 8.09 34.49
C ASP A 262 34.44 7.43 33.81
N GLY A 263 34.94 8.10 32.77
CA GLY A 263 36.37 8.27 32.47
C GLY A 263 37.17 7.06 31.95
N THR A 264 37.59 7.10 30.69
CA THR A 264 39.01 7.18 30.27
C THR A 264 39.17 7.25 28.74
N SER A 265 39.94 8.26 28.30
CA SER A 265 40.79 8.45 27.09
C SER A 265 40.59 7.53 25.87
N GLU A 266 40.19 8.08 24.70
CA GLU A 266 41.07 8.55 23.59
C GLU A 266 41.92 7.45 22.92
N GLU A 267 41.55 7.06 21.69
CA GLU A 267 42.48 7.10 20.55
C GLU A 267 41.74 7.08 19.21
N THR A 268 42.33 7.78 18.25
CA THR A 268 41.70 8.58 17.20
C THR A 268 41.93 7.97 15.82
N ILE A 269 40.90 7.85 14.97
CA ILE A 269 41.06 8.01 13.50
C ILE A 269 39.89 8.87 12.98
N GLN A 270 40.25 10.02 12.42
CA GLN A 270 39.44 11.16 11.94
C GLN A 270 39.10 11.02 10.42
N PRO A 271 38.43 11.97 9.73
CA PRO A 271 37.01 12.35 9.80
C PRO A 271 36.37 12.36 8.37
N HIS A 272 35.06 12.63 8.25
CA HIS A 272 34.36 13.34 7.13
C HIS A 272 32.95 12.79 6.87
N ARG A 273 31.96 13.39 7.54
CA ARG A 273 30.91 14.24 6.93
C ARG A 273 30.06 14.75 8.08
N ARG A 274 30.12 16.07 8.32
CA ARG A 274 29.20 16.77 9.22
C ARG A 274 27.77 16.43 8.76
N ALA A 275 27.01 15.78 9.63
CA ALA A 275 25.55 15.79 9.52
C ALA A 275 25.11 17.26 9.63
N VAL A 276 24.66 17.83 8.52
CA VAL A 276 23.90 19.08 8.56
C VAL A 276 22.51 18.71 9.07
N SER A 277 22.11 19.39 10.15
CA SER A 277 20.89 19.15 10.91
C SER A 277 19.65 19.29 10.04
N VAL A 278 18.87 18.21 9.97
CA VAL A 278 17.43 18.26 9.65
C VAL A 278 16.72 18.72 10.93
N PRO A 279 15.67 19.57 10.87
CA PRO A 279 15.02 20.03 12.08
C PRO A 279 14.48 18.84 12.89
N ALA A 280 14.99 18.68 14.11
CA ALA A 280 14.57 17.67 15.05
C ALA A 280 13.32 18.11 15.86
N SER A 281 12.83 19.33 15.64
CA SER A 281 11.68 19.92 16.36
C SER A 281 10.88 20.91 15.49
N SER A 282 9.61 21.10 15.82
CA SER A 282 8.79 22.21 15.33
C SER A 282 9.44 23.56 15.74
N ASN A 283 9.31 24.58 14.88
CA ASN A 283 9.76 25.98 15.05
C ASN A 283 11.23 26.34 14.70
N GLU A 284 12.04 25.46 14.10
CA GLU A 284 13.36 25.85 13.58
C GLU A 284 13.25 26.50 12.20
N LEU A 285 13.98 27.61 11.98
CA LEU A 285 14.06 28.28 10.69
C LEU A 285 14.98 27.49 9.75
N PHE A 286 14.43 27.03 8.64
CA PHE A 286 15.16 26.37 7.58
C PHE A 286 15.48 27.36 6.46
N VAL A 287 16.75 27.47 6.08
CA VAL A 287 17.20 28.33 4.97
C VAL A 287 18.11 27.51 4.06
N ILE A 288 17.84 27.54 2.76
CA ILE A 288 18.63 26.83 1.77
C ILE A 288 18.67 27.56 0.43
N ASP A 289 19.80 27.50 -0.27
CA ASP A 289 19.84 27.79 -1.70
C ASP A 289 19.54 26.49 -2.46
N GLY A 290 18.30 26.34 -2.89
CA GLY A 290 17.82 25.13 -3.58
C GLY A 290 18.12 25.15 -5.08
N VAL A 291 18.27 23.97 -5.68
CA VAL A 291 18.45 23.76 -7.13
C VAL A 291 17.17 23.16 -7.73
N PRO A 292 16.63 23.65 -8.85
CA PRO A 292 17.09 24.80 -9.62
C PRO A 292 16.59 26.11 -9.00
N SER A 293 16.97 27.23 -9.58
CA SER A 293 16.27 28.48 -9.32
C SER A 293 14.81 28.40 -9.81
N VAL A 294 13.84 28.78 -8.97
CA VAL A 294 12.44 28.97 -9.41
C VAL A 294 12.01 30.42 -9.15
N SER A 295 11.40 31.03 -10.16
CA SER A 295 10.86 32.39 -10.13
C SER A 295 9.54 32.48 -10.89
N PHE A 296 8.86 33.62 -10.84
CA PHE A 296 7.58 33.84 -11.51
C PHE A 296 7.65 35.05 -12.44
N LEU A 297 7.21 34.86 -13.68
CA LEU A 297 7.02 35.93 -14.66
C LEU A 297 5.64 35.79 -15.28
N ASN A 298 4.81 36.83 -15.21
CA ASN A 298 3.41 36.80 -15.67
C ASN A 298 2.59 35.62 -15.12
N ASN A 299 2.74 35.31 -13.82
CA ASN A 299 2.18 34.14 -13.13
C ASN A 299 2.62 32.76 -13.64
N GLU A 300 3.55 32.68 -14.60
CA GLU A 300 4.14 31.42 -15.04
C GLU A 300 5.43 31.12 -14.28
N MET A 301 5.56 29.85 -13.86
CA MET A 301 6.73 29.36 -13.15
C MET A 301 7.92 29.21 -14.11
N GLN A 302 8.95 30.03 -13.89
CA GLN A 302 10.21 29.97 -14.61
C GLN A 302 11.20 29.11 -13.82
N VAL A 303 11.68 28.03 -14.44
CA VAL A 303 12.53 27.02 -13.81
C VAL A 303 13.90 27.05 -14.48
N GLY A 304 14.95 27.25 -13.69
CA GLY A 304 16.33 27.23 -14.18
C GLY A 304 16.89 25.82 -14.38
N ASP A 305 18.21 25.73 -14.53
CA ASP A 305 18.93 24.49 -14.82
C ASP A 305 19.63 23.93 -13.56
N SER A 306 20.47 22.91 -13.75
CA SER A 306 21.20 22.27 -12.64
C SER A 306 22.30 23.14 -12.04
N GLN A 307 22.62 24.29 -12.63
CA GLN A 307 23.62 25.25 -12.16
C GLN A 307 22.99 26.46 -11.48
N SER A 308 21.68 26.67 -11.63
CA SER A 308 21.01 27.81 -11.02
C SER A 308 20.47 27.46 -9.63
N THR A 309 20.55 28.44 -8.71
CA THR A 309 20.01 28.32 -7.36
C THR A 309 19.15 29.52 -7.01
N SER A 310 18.25 29.34 -6.05
CA SER A 310 17.55 30.46 -5.43
C SER A 310 17.20 30.16 -3.97
N PRO A 311 17.16 31.18 -3.09
CA PRO A 311 16.95 30.98 -1.67
C PRO A 311 15.52 30.51 -1.38
N ARG A 312 15.38 29.58 -0.44
CA ARG A 312 14.13 29.05 0.12
C ARG A 312 14.23 29.10 1.62
N SER A 313 13.22 29.67 2.27
CA SER A 313 13.20 29.82 3.71
C SER A 313 11.83 29.48 4.25
N TYR A 314 11.77 28.64 5.28
CA TYR A 314 10.53 28.25 5.93
C TYR A 314 10.72 27.83 7.39
N THR A 315 9.65 27.90 8.17
CA THR A 315 9.60 27.35 9.52
C THR A 315 8.63 26.18 9.55
N ALA A 316 9.08 25.00 9.98
CA ALA A 316 8.21 23.83 10.09
C ALA A 316 7.26 23.99 11.29
N LEU A 317 5.95 23.88 11.04
CA LEU A 317 4.91 24.07 12.05
C LEU A 317 4.40 22.71 12.57
N LYS A 318 4.05 21.80 11.64
CA LYS A 318 3.42 20.52 11.99
C LYS A 318 3.68 19.47 10.93
N LEU A 319 4.05 18.25 11.35
CA LEU A 319 4.03 17.08 10.46
C LEU A 319 2.58 16.68 10.20
N ILE A 320 2.14 16.71 8.94
CA ILE A 320 0.75 16.41 8.54
C ILE A 320 0.61 15.09 7.77
N GLY A 321 1.71 14.51 7.30
CA GLY A 321 1.73 13.15 6.75
C GLY A 321 3.13 12.55 6.73
N ASP A 322 3.24 11.25 6.92
CA ASP A 322 4.49 10.50 6.76
C ASP A 322 4.18 9.21 6.00
N GLY A 323 4.35 9.25 4.68
CA GLY A 323 4.05 8.15 3.76
C GLY A 323 5.30 7.45 3.27
N SER A 324 5.13 6.38 2.50
CA SER A 324 6.24 5.58 1.96
C SER A 324 7.20 6.37 1.08
N PHE A 325 6.70 7.39 0.37
CA PHE A 325 7.48 8.17 -0.60
C PHE A 325 8.04 9.49 -0.05
N GLY A 326 7.50 9.99 1.06
CA GLY A 326 7.85 11.30 1.59
C GLY A 326 7.10 11.67 2.87
N ALA A 327 7.63 12.66 3.58
CA ALA A 327 6.99 13.29 4.72
C ALA A 327 6.48 14.68 4.33
N VAL A 328 5.25 15.01 4.70
CA VAL A 328 4.58 16.27 4.40
C VAL A 328 4.45 17.09 5.67
N TRP A 329 4.95 18.32 5.62
CA TRP A 329 4.94 19.28 6.72
C TRP A 329 4.09 20.48 6.35
N LEU A 330 3.25 20.94 7.26
CA LEU A 330 2.70 22.28 7.24
C LEU A 330 3.79 23.24 7.70
N CYS A 331 4.06 24.27 6.91
CA CYS A 331 5.14 25.22 7.15
C CYS A 331 4.65 26.66 6.99
N ASP A 332 5.34 27.59 7.66
CA ASP A 332 5.28 29.02 7.39
C ASP A 332 6.37 29.39 6.38
N TRP A 333 5.99 29.92 5.22
CA TRP A 333 6.89 30.20 4.10
C TRP A 333 7.40 31.65 4.11
N HIS A 334 8.71 31.84 4.06
CA HIS A 334 9.35 33.15 4.11
C HIS A 334 9.86 33.61 2.74
N GLY A 335 9.76 32.75 1.72
CA GLY A 335 10.14 33.06 0.35
C GLY A 335 9.04 33.66 -0.51
N THR A 336 9.36 33.92 -1.77
CA THR A 336 8.38 34.30 -2.79
C THR A 336 7.47 33.11 -3.10
N LEU A 337 6.18 33.36 -3.23
CA LEU A 337 5.20 32.42 -3.78
C LEU A 337 4.67 33.00 -5.10
N PRO A 338 3.93 32.25 -5.93
CA PRO A 338 3.19 32.83 -7.04
C PRO A 338 2.40 34.07 -6.59
N PRO A 339 2.39 35.17 -7.38
CA PRO A 339 1.69 36.40 -6.99
C PRO A 339 0.19 36.20 -6.72
N ASP A 340 -0.42 35.23 -7.40
CA ASP A 340 -1.81 34.79 -7.29
C ASP A 340 -1.99 33.57 -6.39
N ALA A 341 -1.00 33.25 -5.53
CA ALA A 341 -1.16 32.19 -4.56
C ALA A 341 -2.31 32.56 -3.59
N PRO A 342 -3.41 31.78 -3.56
CA PRO A 342 -4.56 32.13 -2.74
C PRO A 342 -4.17 32.06 -1.26
N LEU A 343 -4.74 32.97 -0.47
CA LEU A 343 -4.73 32.83 0.98
C LEU A 343 -5.49 31.55 1.35
N PRO A 344 -4.87 30.59 2.05
CA PRO A 344 -5.51 29.33 2.39
C PRO A 344 -6.83 29.54 3.13
N GLU A 345 -7.85 28.75 2.79
CA GLU A 345 -9.15 28.78 3.47
C GLU A 345 -9.03 28.54 4.98
N MET A 346 -8.00 27.80 5.41
CA MET A 346 -7.65 27.59 6.82
C MET A 346 -7.27 28.87 7.58
N GLN A 347 -7.01 29.97 6.87
CA GLN A 347 -6.63 31.27 7.42
C GLN A 347 -7.73 32.32 7.18
N CYS A 348 -8.87 31.94 6.63
CA CYS A 348 -9.89 32.87 6.16
C CYS A 348 -11.29 32.55 6.72
N GLY A 349 -12.12 33.59 6.90
CA GLY A 349 -13.52 33.45 7.31
C GLY A 349 -13.71 32.74 8.66
N ALA A 350 -14.82 32.03 8.81
CA ALA A 350 -15.16 31.29 10.04
C ALA A 350 -14.25 30.06 10.30
N GLY A 351 -13.39 29.70 9.34
CA GLY A 351 -12.39 28.62 9.47
C GLY A 351 -10.99 29.12 9.85
N ALA A 352 -10.78 30.44 9.92
CA ALA A 352 -9.50 31.04 10.28
C ALA A 352 -9.09 30.62 11.69
N ARG A 353 -7.94 29.96 11.80
CA ARG A 353 -7.39 29.57 13.10
C ARG A 353 -6.43 30.65 13.60
N PRO A 354 -6.62 31.20 14.83
CA PRO A 354 -5.79 32.29 15.35
C PRO A 354 -4.30 31.95 15.36
N GLU A 355 -3.95 30.68 15.58
CA GLU A 355 -2.55 30.22 15.57
C GLU A 355 -1.85 30.39 14.21
N TRP A 356 -2.60 30.57 13.12
CA TRP A 356 -2.07 30.76 11.77
C TRP A 356 -2.07 32.22 11.31
N GLU A 357 -2.54 33.14 12.13
CA GLU A 357 -2.54 34.57 11.80
C GLU A 357 -1.12 35.06 11.48
N GLY A 358 -1.00 35.86 10.42
CA GLY A 358 0.26 36.44 9.94
C GLY A 358 1.24 35.47 9.27
N LYS A 359 0.92 34.17 9.17
CA LYS A 359 1.78 33.16 8.53
C LYS A 359 1.44 32.98 7.05
N LYS A 360 2.39 32.54 6.25
CA LYS A 360 2.20 32.18 4.85
C LYS A 360 2.22 30.65 4.71
N LEU A 361 1.08 30.02 4.94
CA LEU A 361 1.04 28.56 5.03
C LEU A 361 1.31 27.89 3.69
N VAL A 362 2.13 26.84 3.72
CA VAL A 362 2.38 25.92 2.60
C VAL A 362 2.52 24.49 3.11
N ALA A 363 2.26 23.51 2.24
CA ALA A 363 2.55 22.11 2.51
C ALA A 363 3.85 21.70 1.81
N ILE A 364 4.89 21.35 2.58
CA ILE A 364 6.18 20.91 2.04
C ILE A 364 6.28 19.39 2.10
N LYS A 365 6.26 18.73 0.95
CA LYS A 365 6.53 17.29 0.80
C LYS A 365 8.01 17.07 0.58
N ARG A 366 8.70 16.58 1.61
CA ARG A 366 10.10 16.11 1.55
C ARG A 366 10.11 14.66 1.09
N MET A 367 10.73 14.38 -0.05
CA MET A 367 10.85 13.02 -0.58
C MET A 367 11.83 12.20 0.26
N LYS A 368 11.59 10.88 0.38
CA LYS A 368 12.52 9.95 1.04
C LYS A 368 13.66 9.50 0.12
N LYS A 369 13.45 9.55 -1.21
CA LYS A 369 14.47 9.21 -2.21
C LYS A 369 15.55 10.30 -2.26
N VAL A 370 16.81 9.83 -2.31
CA VAL A 370 17.99 10.63 -2.64
C VAL A 370 18.26 10.51 -4.13
N TRP A 371 18.56 11.62 -4.80
CA TRP A 371 18.76 11.73 -6.24
C TRP A 371 20.23 11.99 -6.56
N ASP A 372 21.05 10.93 -6.60
CA ASP A 372 22.50 11.04 -6.81
C ASP A 372 22.86 11.69 -8.15
N GLY A 373 22.01 11.54 -9.18
CA GLY A 373 22.14 12.24 -10.46
C GLY A 373 21.74 13.72 -10.42
N GLY A 374 21.44 14.26 -9.25
CA GLY A 374 21.11 15.67 -9.05
C GLY A 374 19.83 16.11 -9.75
N TRP A 375 19.77 17.40 -10.12
CA TRP A 375 18.59 17.98 -10.76
C TRP A 375 18.28 17.37 -12.13
N ASP A 376 19.30 16.95 -12.88
CA ASP A 376 19.12 16.41 -14.23
C ASP A 376 18.43 15.02 -14.25
N GLU A 377 18.58 14.25 -13.18
CA GLU A 377 17.78 13.05 -12.94
C GLU A 377 16.39 13.42 -12.40
N CYS A 378 16.35 14.29 -11.39
CA CYS A 378 15.13 14.66 -10.68
C CYS A 378 14.07 15.31 -11.58
N LYS A 379 14.47 16.15 -12.55
CA LYS A 379 13.54 16.87 -13.44
C LYS A 379 12.71 15.95 -14.35
N LYS A 380 13.10 14.68 -14.47
CA LYS A 380 12.39 13.63 -15.23
C LYS A 380 11.39 12.85 -14.37
N LEU A 381 11.24 13.20 -13.09
CA LEU A 381 10.26 12.58 -12.22
C LEU A 381 8.85 12.90 -12.73
N LYS A 382 8.04 11.85 -12.94
CA LYS A 382 6.71 11.98 -13.54
C LYS A 382 5.73 12.82 -12.73
N GLU A 383 5.83 12.79 -11.39
CA GLU A 383 5.05 13.69 -10.52
C GLU A 383 5.33 15.15 -10.85
N LEU A 384 6.62 15.52 -10.93
CA LEU A 384 7.05 16.87 -11.27
C LEU A 384 6.69 17.24 -12.71
N GLU A 385 6.84 16.31 -13.65
CA GLU A 385 6.50 16.52 -15.05
C GLU A 385 5.01 16.80 -15.24
N SER A 386 4.15 15.94 -14.69
CA SER A 386 2.69 16.08 -14.80
C SER A 386 2.17 17.33 -14.11
N LEU A 387 2.64 17.63 -12.89
CA LEU A 387 2.26 18.87 -12.16
C LEU A 387 2.66 20.15 -12.89
N ARG A 388 3.68 20.10 -13.75
CA ARG A 388 4.11 21.24 -14.57
C ARG A 388 3.38 21.34 -15.91
N GLN A 389 2.94 20.21 -16.47
CA GLN A 389 2.29 20.17 -17.78
C GLN A 389 0.77 20.33 -17.71
N ILE A 390 0.14 19.91 -16.61
CA ILE A 390 -1.30 20.09 -16.42
C ILE A 390 -1.56 21.55 -16.01
N PRO A 391 -2.34 22.34 -16.79
CA PRO A 391 -2.65 23.72 -16.44
C PRO A 391 -3.39 23.82 -15.10
N LEU A 392 -3.29 24.99 -14.46
CA LEU A 392 -3.95 25.26 -13.19
C LEU A 392 -5.46 25.01 -13.28
N HIS A 393 -6.00 24.33 -12.27
CA HIS A 393 -7.42 24.07 -12.12
C HIS A 393 -7.81 24.12 -10.64
N PRO A 394 -8.96 24.70 -10.25
CA PRO A 394 -9.34 24.87 -8.85
C PRO A 394 -9.37 23.56 -8.04
N ASN A 395 -9.73 22.46 -8.69
CA ASN A 395 -9.82 21.12 -8.07
C ASN A 395 -8.59 20.22 -8.27
N ILE A 396 -7.44 20.80 -8.59
CA ILE A 396 -6.14 20.11 -8.63
C ILE A 396 -5.19 20.83 -7.67
N ILE A 397 -4.40 20.08 -6.91
CA ILE A 397 -3.48 20.66 -5.95
C ILE A 397 -2.43 21.53 -6.66
N ARG A 398 -2.28 22.77 -6.23
CA ARG A 398 -1.34 23.69 -6.88
C ARG A 398 0.08 23.50 -6.34
N LEU A 399 1.02 23.27 -7.25
CA LEU A 399 2.46 23.29 -6.95
C LEU A 399 2.95 24.75 -6.97
N TYR A 400 3.39 25.24 -5.83
CA TYR A 400 3.95 26.59 -5.70
C TYR A 400 5.44 26.63 -5.95
N ASP A 401 6.19 25.61 -5.56
CA ASP A 401 7.66 25.59 -5.70
C ASP A 401 8.16 24.15 -5.60
N PHE A 402 9.42 23.93 -5.98
CA PHE A 402 10.13 22.69 -5.72
C PHE A 402 11.63 22.96 -5.74
N PHE A 403 12.40 22.17 -5.01
CA PHE A 403 13.85 22.28 -5.03
C PHE A 403 14.52 21.00 -4.54
N LEU A 404 15.70 20.75 -5.06
CA LEU A 404 16.64 19.74 -4.62
C LEU A 404 17.62 20.38 -3.64
N HIS A 405 17.81 19.75 -2.49
CA HIS A 405 18.79 20.18 -1.51
C HIS A 405 20.21 19.84 -2.00
N PRO A 406 21.12 20.81 -2.27
CA PRO A 406 22.41 20.54 -2.91
C PRO A 406 23.34 19.61 -2.11
N ALA A 407 23.33 19.68 -0.78
CA ALA A 407 24.17 18.80 0.04
C ALA A 407 23.62 17.37 0.26
N THR A 408 22.30 17.18 0.22
CA THR A 408 21.66 15.90 0.55
C THR A 408 21.01 15.21 -0.65
N ASN A 409 20.86 15.91 -1.78
CA ASN A 409 20.16 15.46 -2.97
C ASN A 409 18.73 14.97 -2.70
N ILE A 410 18.07 15.55 -1.68
CA ILE A 410 16.68 15.26 -1.36
C ILE A 410 15.78 16.29 -2.04
N LEU A 411 14.72 15.81 -2.69
CA LEU A 411 13.72 16.65 -3.37
C LEU A 411 12.64 17.12 -2.39
N TYR A 412 12.25 18.38 -2.53
CA TYR A 412 11.18 19.02 -1.81
C TYR A 412 10.18 19.59 -2.81
N PHE A 413 8.89 19.34 -2.58
CA PHE A 413 7.80 20.02 -3.26
C PHE A 413 7.08 20.94 -2.28
N VAL A 414 6.67 22.12 -2.75
CA VAL A 414 5.92 23.11 -1.97
C VAL A 414 4.56 23.29 -2.62
N PHE A 415 3.51 22.89 -1.91
CA PHE A 415 2.14 22.88 -2.39
C PHE A 415 1.27 23.88 -1.63
N GLU A 416 0.14 24.18 -2.25
CA GLU A 416 -1.04 24.69 -1.56
C GLU A 416 -1.37 23.83 -0.32
N PRO A 417 -1.61 24.44 0.85
CA PRO A 417 -1.90 23.68 2.06
C PRO A 417 -3.40 23.35 2.15
N MET A 418 -3.71 22.13 2.59
CA MET A 418 -5.08 21.61 2.78
C MET A 418 -5.25 21.06 4.21
N GLU A 419 -6.47 21.01 4.75
CA GLU A 419 -6.70 20.53 6.12
C GLU A 419 -6.45 19.03 6.29
N GLY A 420 -6.79 18.22 5.29
CA GLY A 420 -6.62 16.78 5.33
C GLY A 420 -7.04 16.09 4.03
N SER A 421 -7.16 14.77 4.07
CA SER A 421 -7.67 13.96 2.95
C SER A 421 -9.15 13.64 3.08
N LEU A 422 -9.79 13.27 1.97
CA LEU A 422 -11.18 12.84 1.91
C LEU A 422 -11.39 11.59 2.79
N TYR A 423 -10.38 10.72 2.86
CA TYR A 423 -10.35 9.60 3.80
C TYR A 423 -10.51 10.03 5.26
N GLN A 424 -9.71 11.00 5.69
CA GLN A 424 -9.77 11.54 7.05
C GLN A 424 -11.12 12.23 7.29
N PHE A 425 -11.63 12.95 6.28
CA PHE A 425 -12.94 13.59 6.36
C PHE A 425 -14.06 12.56 6.55
N ILE A 426 -14.12 11.50 5.73
CA ILE A 426 -15.08 10.38 5.85
C ILE A 426 -14.99 9.74 7.24
N LYS A 427 -13.79 9.43 7.73
CA LYS A 427 -13.59 8.87 9.07
C LYS A 427 -14.06 9.81 10.19
N SER A 428 -13.83 11.11 10.05
CA SER A 428 -14.21 12.11 11.06
C SER A 428 -15.72 12.21 11.28
N ARG A 429 -16.52 11.78 10.30
CA ARG A 429 -17.99 11.77 10.38
C ARG A 429 -18.54 10.84 11.46
N LYS A 430 -17.78 9.82 11.90
CA LYS A 430 -18.19 8.85 12.94
C LYS A 430 -19.59 8.27 12.71
N GLY A 431 -19.93 7.96 11.46
CA GLY A 431 -21.22 7.42 11.05
C GLY A 431 -22.31 8.45 10.73
N ARG A 432 -22.08 9.75 10.97
CA ARG A 432 -23.01 10.82 10.55
C ARG A 432 -22.90 11.05 9.04
N LEU A 433 -23.92 10.60 8.30
CA LEU A 433 -24.01 10.79 6.86
C LEU A 433 -23.85 12.28 6.47
N LEU A 434 -23.33 12.53 5.27
CA LEU A 434 -23.19 13.87 4.72
C LEU A 434 -24.56 14.35 4.22
N ALA A 435 -24.78 15.67 4.27
CA ALA A 435 -25.91 16.27 3.55
C ALA A 435 -25.84 15.90 2.06
N GLY A 436 -27.00 15.65 1.45
CA GLY A 436 -27.07 15.23 0.05
C GLY A 436 -26.47 16.26 -0.91
N GLY A 437 -26.69 17.55 -0.62
CA GLY A 437 -26.08 18.64 -1.37
C GLY A 437 -24.56 18.73 -1.23
N LEU A 438 -24.00 18.36 -0.07
CA LEU A 438 -22.55 18.28 0.13
C LEU A 438 -21.95 17.13 -0.69
N VAL A 439 -22.61 15.97 -0.74
CA VAL A 439 -22.19 14.85 -1.59
C VAL A 439 -22.14 15.28 -3.06
N ALA A 440 -23.20 15.94 -3.55
CA ALA A 440 -23.26 16.46 -4.92
C ALA A 440 -22.13 17.45 -5.20
N HIS A 441 -21.85 18.36 -4.26
CA HIS A 441 -20.80 19.36 -4.41
C HIS A 441 -19.38 18.76 -4.44
N ILE A 442 -19.11 17.77 -3.60
CA ILE A 442 -17.84 17.02 -3.61
C ILE A 442 -17.69 16.26 -4.93
N PHE A 443 -18.75 15.55 -5.37
CA PHE A 443 -18.75 14.80 -6.63
C PHE A 443 -18.43 15.72 -7.81
N GLN A 444 -19.13 16.86 -7.92
CA GLN A 444 -18.90 17.83 -9.00
C GLN A 444 -17.44 18.30 -9.06
N GLN A 445 -16.85 18.63 -7.91
CA GLN A 445 -15.46 19.10 -7.85
C GLN A 445 -14.46 18.03 -8.26
N ILE A 446 -14.66 16.78 -7.82
CA ILE A 446 -13.79 15.65 -8.23
C ILE A 446 -13.91 15.42 -9.74
N VAL A 447 -15.15 15.36 -10.28
CA VAL A 447 -15.37 15.19 -11.73
C VAL A 447 -14.76 16.32 -12.53
N SER A 448 -14.89 17.57 -12.08
CA SER A 448 -14.28 18.73 -12.75
C SER A 448 -12.75 18.59 -12.82
N GLY A 449 -12.12 18.17 -11.72
CA GLY A 449 -10.68 17.90 -11.68
C GLY A 449 -10.26 16.77 -12.62
N ILE A 450 -10.97 15.63 -12.59
CA ILE A 450 -10.71 14.48 -13.46
C ILE A 450 -10.89 14.86 -14.94
N PHE A 451 -11.98 15.56 -15.29
CA PHE A 451 -12.24 16.04 -16.64
C PHE A 451 -11.10 16.91 -17.16
N HIS A 452 -10.61 17.84 -16.33
CA HIS A 452 -9.47 18.68 -16.67
C HIS A 452 -8.22 17.85 -16.96
N ILE A 453 -7.86 16.92 -16.07
CA ILE A 453 -6.72 15.99 -16.25
C ILE A 453 -6.87 15.23 -17.58
N HIS A 454 -8.04 14.64 -17.83
CA HIS A 454 -8.35 13.86 -19.03
C HIS A 454 -8.29 14.70 -20.30
N SER A 455 -8.81 15.93 -20.28
CA SER A 455 -8.77 16.85 -21.42
C SER A 455 -7.36 17.31 -21.79
N CYS A 456 -6.43 17.29 -20.82
CA CYS A 456 -5.02 17.58 -21.03
C CYS A 456 -4.22 16.37 -21.55
N GLY A 457 -4.90 15.24 -21.83
CA GLY A 457 -4.26 14.00 -22.29
C GLY A 457 -3.48 13.31 -21.17
N TYR A 458 -3.95 13.41 -19.93
CA TYR A 458 -3.43 12.70 -18.77
C TYR A 458 -4.51 11.84 -18.11
N PHE A 459 -4.09 10.84 -17.35
CA PHE A 459 -4.93 10.11 -16.41
C PHE A 459 -4.14 9.80 -15.14
N HIS A 460 -4.82 9.81 -14.00
CA HIS A 460 -4.20 9.86 -12.67
C HIS A 460 -3.65 8.51 -12.22
N ARG A 461 -4.40 7.42 -12.44
CA ARG A 461 -4.02 6.05 -12.07
C ARG A 461 -3.78 5.83 -10.57
N ASP A 462 -4.28 6.68 -9.68
CA ASP A 462 -4.22 6.39 -8.23
C ASP A 462 -5.27 7.22 -7.49
N LEU A 463 -6.47 7.32 -8.07
CA LEU A 463 -7.56 8.02 -7.41
C LEU A 463 -8.09 7.18 -6.27
N ARG A 464 -8.06 7.76 -5.08
CA ARG A 464 -8.55 7.18 -3.82
C ARG A 464 -8.76 8.30 -2.80
N PRO A 465 -9.53 8.08 -1.73
CA PRO A 465 -9.84 9.11 -0.75
C PRO A 465 -8.60 9.72 -0.06
N GLU A 466 -7.48 9.01 0.02
CA GLU A 466 -6.22 9.53 0.56
C GLU A 466 -5.55 10.56 -0.34
N ASN A 467 -5.74 10.46 -1.66
CA ASN A 467 -5.14 11.33 -2.68
C ASN A 467 -6.09 12.46 -3.14
N VAL A 468 -7.27 12.56 -2.53
CA VAL A 468 -8.20 13.68 -2.69
C VAL A 468 -8.15 14.50 -1.41
N LEU A 469 -7.67 15.74 -1.49
CA LEU A 469 -7.53 16.63 -0.35
C LEU A 469 -8.78 17.46 -0.13
N VAL A 470 -9.07 17.77 1.13
CA VAL A 470 -10.26 18.48 1.58
C VAL A 470 -9.88 19.59 2.55
N THR A 471 -10.47 20.76 2.34
CA THR A 471 -10.57 21.82 3.34
C THR A 471 -12.03 22.11 3.60
N THR A 472 -12.40 22.25 4.87
CA THR A 472 -13.80 22.50 5.26
C THR A 472 -13.96 23.91 5.80
N THR A 473 -14.99 24.63 5.35
CA THR A 473 -15.26 26.01 5.78
C THR A 473 -16.70 26.22 6.18
N GLY A 474 -16.92 26.81 7.35
CA GLY A 474 -18.23 27.27 7.80
C GLY A 474 -19.32 26.19 7.82
N LEU A 475 -20.57 26.62 7.96
CA LEU A 475 -21.74 25.78 7.78
C LEU A 475 -22.60 26.38 6.66
N TYR A 476 -23.20 25.52 5.87
CA TYR A 476 -24.09 25.85 4.77
C TYR A 476 -25.36 25.01 4.86
N ASP A 477 -26.48 25.63 4.51
CA ASP A 477 -27.80 25.00 4.53
C ASP A 477 -28.08 24.42 3.13
N TYR A 478 -27.77 23.13 2.94
CA TYR A 478 -27.96 22.42 1.68
C TYR A 478 -29.42 22.08 1.44
N GLN A 479 -29.86 22.13 0.18
CA GLN A 479 -31.15 21.58 -0.19
C GLN A 479 -31.08 20.04 -0.17
N PRO A 480 -32.03 19.36 0.49
CA PRO A 480 -32.07 17.90 0.51
C PRO A 480 -32.15 17.34 -0.90
N THR A 481 -31.31 16.35 -1.20
CA THR A 481 -31.38 15.64 -2.49
C THR A 481 -32.26 14.39 -2.41
N SER A 482 -32.70 13.98 -1.21
CA SER A 482 -33.46 12.75 -1.01
C SER A 482 -34.73 12.73 -1.87
N PRO A 483 -35.02 11.62 -2.58
CA PRO A 483 -36.24 11.51 -3.40
C PRO A 483 -37.52 11.49 -2.56
N THR A 484 -37.42 11.23 -1.26
CA THR A 484 -38.53 11.23 -0.31
C THR A 484 -38.74 12.56 0.39
N ALA A 485 -37.90 13.57 0.12
CA ALA A 485 -38.05 14.89 0.70
C ALA A 485 -39.28 15.59 0.10
N ALA A 486 -40.22 15.99 0.96
CA ALA A 486 -41.37 16.79 0.53
C ALA A 486 -40.91 18.20 0.07
N PRO A 487 -41.63 18.85 -0.86
CA PRO A 487 -41.37 20.26 -1.18
C PRO A 487 -41.37 21.13 0.08
N GLY A 488 -40.32 21.92 0.27
CA GLY A 488 -40.15 22.75 1.47
C GLY A 488 -39.59 22.00 2.70
N SER A 489 -39.04 20.80 2.52
CA SER A 489 -38.31 20.09 3.57
C SER A 489 -37.21 20.97 4.18
N PRO A 490 -36.90 20.81 5.49
CA PRO A 490 -35.83 21.56 6.13
C PRO A 490 -34.50 21.38 5.41
N LEU A 491 -33.73 22.46 5.34
CA LEU A 491 -32.39 22.43 4.78
C LEU A 491 -31.46 21.58 5.65
N GLU A 492 -30.53 20.88 5.01
CA GLU A 492 -29.53 20.03 5.66
C GLU A 492 -28.28 20.85 5.95
N LYS A 493 -28.05 21.19 7.22
CA LYS A 493 -26.87 21.95 7.62
C LYS A 493 -25.62 21.08 7.68
N ASP A 494 -24.62 21.40 6.88
CA ASP A 494 -23.31 20.74 6.91
C ASP A 494 -22.19 21.71 6.51
N VAL A 495 -20.93 21.26 6.56
CA VAL A 495 -19.79 22.08 6.15
C VAL A 495 -19.77 22.36 4.64
N VAL A 496 -19.10 23.44 4.22
CA VAL A 496 -18.65 23.59 2.83
C VAL A 496 -17.31 22.88 2.68
N ALA A 497 -17.12 22.13 1.60
CA ALA A 497 -15.87 21.40 1.35
C ALA A 497 -15.26 21.84 0.01
N THR A 498 -14.01 22.26 0.05
CA THR A 498 -13.17 22.52 -1.12
C THR A 498 -12.29 21.31 -1.39
N ILE A 499 -12.33 20.81 -2.62
CA ILE A 499 -11.72 19.53 -2.99
C ILE A 499 -10.59 19.73 -4.00
N LYS A 500 -9.45 19.07 -3.78
CA LYS A 500 -8.31 19.07 -4.70
C LYS A 500 -7.72 17.68 -4.89
N ILE A 501 -7.58 17.25 -6.14
CA ILE A 501 -6.89 16.01 -6.49
C ILE A 501 -5.37 16.22 -6.34
N ALA A 502 -4.69 15.28 -5.70
CA ALA A 502 -3.26 15.33 -5.40
C ALA A 502 -2.58 13.98 -5.68
N ASP A 503 -1.24 13.97 -5.57
CA ASP A 503 -0.38 12.79 -5.75
C ASP A 503 -0.35 12.23 -7.18
N PHE A 504 0.31 12.97 -8.08
CA PHE A 504 0.47 12.62 -9.49
C PHE A 504 1.68 11.69 -9.76
N GLY A 505 2.20 11.00 -8.73
CA GLY A 505 3.35 10.10 -8.87
C GLY A 505 3.15 9.01 -9.92
N GLU A 506 1.92 8.51 -10.03
CA GLU A 506 1.54 7.50 -11.00
C GLU A 506 0.89 8.06 -12.27
N ALA A 507 0.69 9.37 -12.40
CA ALA A 507 0.04 9.97 -13.56
C ALA A 507 0.80 9.68 -14.87
N ARG A 508 0.05 9.53 -15.97
CA ARG A 508 0.62 9.23 -17.30
C ARG A 508 -0.09 10.02 -18.38
N SER A 509 0.65 10.30 -19.46
CA SER A 509 0.05 10.82 -20.68
C SER A 509 -0.72 9.72 -21.42
N SER A 510 -1.92 10.02 -21.90
CA SER A 510 -2.78 9.14 -22.70
C SER A 510 -2.14 8.71 -24.03
N ASN A 511 -1.09 9.41 -24.49
CA ASN A 511 -0.35 9.09 -25.71
C ASN A 511 0.91 8.20 -25.46
N SER A 512 1.18 7.82 -24.21
CA SER A 512 2.34 6.98 -23.90
C SER A 512 2.12 5.54 -24.37
N GLN A 513 3.13 4.90 -24.98
CA GLN A 513 3.00 3.52 -25.45
C GLN A 513 3.17 2.50 -24.30
N PRO A 514 2.43 1.37 -24.32
CA PRO A 514 2.64 0.25 -23.40
C PRO A 514 4.07 -0.33 -23.47
N PRO A 515 4.57 -1.04 -22.44
CA PRO A 515 3.91 -1.44 -21.20
C PRO A 515 3.98 -0.36 -20.11
N TYR A 516 2.88 -0.18 -19.39
CA TYR A 516 2.83 0.73 -18.24
C TYR A 516 3.47 0.09 -16.99
N THR A 517 4.07 0.91 -16.12
CA THR A 517 4.65 0.45 -14.85
C THR A 517 3.58 -0.23 -13.99
N GLU A 518 3.96 -1.33 -13.34
CA GLU A 518 3.11 -2.06 -12.41
C GLU A 518 2.57 -1.14 -11.31
N TYR A 519 1.29 -1.30 -10.98
CA TYR A 519 0.49 -0.37 -10.18
C TYR A 519 0.70 -0.67 -8.68
N VAL A 520 1.30 0.25 -7.90
CA VAL A 520 1.85 -0.01 -6.54
C VAL A 520 1.05 0.67 -5.40
N SER A 521 -0.28 0.74 -5.49
CA SER A 521 -1.11 1.50 -4.51
C SER A 521 -2.33 0.73 -3.98
N ASN A 522 -3.10 1.31 -3.03
CA ASN A 522 -4.26 0.67 -2.39
C ASN A 522 -5.23 0.07 -3.42
N ARG A 523 -5.39 -1.26 -3.40
CA ARG A 523 -6.08 -2.01 -4.46
C ARG A 523 -7.60 -1.86 -4.47
N TRP A 524 -8.18 -1.29 -3.42
CA TRP A 524 -9.63 -1.21 -3.24
C TRP A 524 -10.35 -0.40 -4.33
N TYR A 525 -9.65 0.54 -4.97
CA TYR A 525 -10.17 1.43 -6.01
C TYR A 525 -9.68 1.04 -7.42
N ARG A 526 -8.90 -0.03 -7.56
CA ARG A 526 -8.37 -0.48 -8.87
C ARG A 526 -9.50 -1.02 -9.74
N ALA A 527 -9.48 -0.63 -11.01
CA ALA A 527 -10.41 -1.12 -12.02
C ALA A 527 -10.13 -2.60 -12.38
N PRO A 528 -11.14 -3.37 -12.83
CA PRO A 528 -10.99 -4.77 -13.20
C PRO A 528 -9.87 -5.03 -14.22
N GLU A 529 -9.71 -4.15 -15.21
CA GLU A 529 -8.67 -4.23 -16.22
C GLU A 529 -7.26 -4.05 -15.66
N VAL A 530 -7.10 -3.25 -14.60
CA VAL A 530 -5.83 -3.12 -13.87
C VAL A 530 -5.58 -4.37 -13.01
N LEU A 531 -6.63 -4.89 -12.37
CA LEU A 531 -6.56 -6.13 -11.58
C LEU A 531 -6.31 -7.39 -12.41
N LEU A 532 -6.55 -7.35 -13.72
CA LEU A 532 -6.21 -8.46 -14.62
C LEU A 532 -4.89 -8.24 -15.37
N LEU A 533 -4.07 -7.28 -14.91
CA LEU A 533 -2.76 -6.95 -15.51
C LEU A 533 -2.87 -6.56 -17.00
N GLY A 534 -3.98 -5.92 -17.37
CA GLY A 534 -4.17 -5.36 -18.71
C GLY A 534 -3.04 -4.39 -19.05
N ARG A 535 -2.52 -4.47 -20.28
CA ARG A 535 -1.42 -3.59 -20.74
C ARG A 535 -1.92 -2.31 -21.38
N ASP A 536 -3.15 -2.33 -21.88
CA ASP A 536 -3.77 -1.24 -22.64
C ASP A 536 -4.95 -0.66 -21.86
N TYR A 537 -4.66 0.19 -20.88
CA TYR A 537 -5.68 0.95 -20.15
C TYR A 537 -5.42 2.46 -20.21
N SER A 538 -6.47 3.26 -19.99
CA SER A 538 -6.48 4.71 -20.19
C SER A 538 -7.41 5.37 -19.15
N ASN A 539 -7.93 6.55 -19.45
CA ASN A 539 -8.84 7.37 -18.64
C ASN A 539 -9.97 6.60 -17.90
N PRO A 540 -10.60 5.53 -18.43
CA PRO A 540 -11.67 4.80 -17.73
C PRO A 540 -11.28 4.23 -16.37
N VAL A 541 -10.00 3.98 -16.09
CA VAL A 541 -9.57 3.47 -14.76
C VAL A 541 -9.84 4.47 -13.64
N ASP A 542 -9.70 5.76 -13.93
CA ASP A 542 -9.99 6.84 -12.99
C ASP A 542 -11.50 6.94 -12.72
N MET A 543 -12.31 6.65 -13.73
CA MET A 543 -13.77 6.67 -13.64
C MET A 543 -14.29 5.51 -12.76
N TRP A 544 -13.69 4.33 -12.86
CA TRP A 544 -13.97 3.24 -11.93
C TRP A 544 -13.67 3.64 -10.49
N ALA A 545 -12.47 4.17 -10.25
CA ALA A 545 -12.05 4.62 -8.93
C ALA A 545 -13.00 5.68 -8.35
N LEU A 546 -13.48 6.61 -9.19
CA LEU A 546 -14.51 7.58 -8.83
C LEU A 546 -15.82 6.92 -8.36
N GLY A 547 -16.33 5.91 -9.07
CA GLY A 547 -17.53 5.17 -8.67
C GLY A 547 -17.37 4.49 -7.30
N VAL A 548 -16.21 3.87 -7.07
CA VAL A 548 -15.86 3.26 -5.77
C VAL A 548 -15.79 4.32 -4.66
N MET A 549 -15.10 5.45 -4.91
CA MET A 549 -14.99 6.57 -3.95
C MET A 549 -16.34 7.18 -3.61
N MET A 550 -17.20 7.40 -4.60
CA MET A 550 -18.53 7.99 -4.38
C MET A 550 -19.43 7.08 -3.55
N THR A 551 -19.32 5.76 -3.76
CA THR A 551 -20.03 4.79 -2.91
C THR A 551 -19.56 4.86 -1.46
N GLU A 552 -18.24 4.96 -1.24
CA GLU A 552 -17.67 5.09 0.10
C GLU A 552 -18.02 6.43 0.76
N LEU A 553 -18.05 7.53 0.01
CA LEU A 553 -18.45 8.84 0.51
C LEU A 553 -19.89 8.83 1.03
N VAL A 554 -20.80 8.19 0.29
CA VAL A 554 -22.22 8.08 0.64
C VAL A 554 -22.43 7.15 1.84
N ASN A 555 -21.73 6.01 1.87
CA ASN A 555 -21.96 4.96 2.86
C ASN A 555 -21.03 5.02 4.08
N LEU A 556 -20.00 5.87 4.04
CA LEU A 556 -18.90 5.96 5.00
C LEU A 556 -18.15 4.64 5.22
N ARG A 557 -18.18 3.74 4.22
CA ARG A 557 -17.57 2.40 4.26
C ARG A 557 -17.01 2.03 2.88
N PRO A 558 -15.82 1.42 2.81
CA PRO A 558 -15.23 1.01 1.53
C PRO A 558 -16.12 -0.03 0.82
N LEU A 559 -16.25 0.10 -0.49
CA LEU A 559 -17.10 -0.80 -1.30
C LEU A 559 -16.46 -2.17 -1.50
N PHE A 560 -15.17 -2.20 -1.84
CA PHE A 560 -14.42 -3.42 -2.16
C PHE A 560 -13.12 -3.52 -1.35
N PRO A 561 -13.17 -3.90 -0.06
CA PRO A 561 -11.98 -4.00 0.77
C PRO A 561 -11.25 -5.35 0.59
N GLY A 562 -10.68 -5.59 -0.59
CA GLY A 562 -9.97 -6.83 -0.92
C GLY A 562 -8.64 -7.00 -0.20
N THR A 563 -8.38 -8.20 0.34
CA THR A 563 -7.13 -8.56 1.03
C THR A 563 -6.00 -8.92 0.07
N GLY A 564 -6.32 -9.19 -1.20
CA GLY A 564 -5.38 -9.45 -2.30
C GLY A 564 -6.06 -9.19 -3.65
N GLN A 565 -5.32 -9.30 -4.76
CA GLN A 565 -5.84 -9.05 -6.12
C GLN A 565 -7.01 -9.98 -6.48
N ILE A 566 -6.88 -11.27 -6.12
CA ILE A 566 -7.92 -12.28 -6.35
C ILE A 566 -9.15 -11.98 -5.49
N ASP A 567 -8.98 -11.73 -4.19
CA ASP A 567 -10.09 -11.38 -3.28
C ASP A 567 -10.80 -10.09 -3.73
N GLN A 568 -10.04 -9.10 -4.20
CA GLN A 568 -10.59 -7.88 -4.78
C GLN A 568 -11.51 -8.18 -5.97
N MET A 569 -11.06 -9.02 -6.90
CA MET A 569 -11.86 -9.42 -8.05
C MET A 569 -13.11 -10.21 -7.64
N ILE A 570 -12.99 -11.14 -6.70
CA ILE A 570 -14.13 -11.91 -6.17
C ILE A 570 -15.18 -10.98 -5.58
N ARG A 571 -14.78 -10.00 -4.75
CA ARG A 571 -15.70 -9.00 -4.17
C ARG A 571 -16.41 -8.15 -5.23
N ILE A 572 -15.71 -7.79 -6.30
CA ILE A 572 -16.32 -7.10 -7.44
C ILE A 572 -17.39 -8.00 -8.06
N CYS A 573 -17.08 -9.28 -8.32
CA CYS A 573 -18.04 -10.22 -8.89
C CYS A 573 -19.25 -10.51 -7.97
N GLU A 574 -19.06 -10.58 -6.66
CA GLU A 574 -20.15 -10.78 -5.70
C GLU A 574 -21.18 -9.64 -5.76
N LEU A 575 -20.72 -8.41 -6.00
CA LEU A 575 -21.60 -7.25 -6.07
C LEU A 575 -22.14 -6.99 -7.47
N MET A 576 -21.25 -7.00 -8.47
CA MET A 576 -21.53 -6.59 -9.84
C MET A 576 -21.90 -7.78 -10.75
N GLY A 577 -21.94 -9.01 -10.23
CA GLY A 577 -22.04 -10.22 -11.06
C GLY A 577 -20.72 -10.52 -11.77
N ASP A 578 -20.61 -11.69 -12.39
CA ASP A 578 -19.44 -12.03 -13.21
C ASP A 578 -19.55 -11.43 -14.62
N PRO A 579 -18.43 -11.13 -15.31
CA PRO A 579 -18.47 -10.54 -16.64
C PRO A 579 -18.75 -11.54 -17.77
N ILE A 580 -19.03 -12.83 -17.46
CA ILE A 580 -19.29 -13.87 -18.46
C ILE A 580 -20.74 -13.80 -18.94
N TYR A 581 -21.68 -13.61 -18.01
CA TYR A 581 -23.11 -13.59 -18.29
C TYR A 581 -23.66 -12.18 -18.44
N ASP A 582 -24.65 -12.04 -19.31
CA ASP A 582 -25.50 -10.87 -19.36
C ASP A 582 -26.69 -11.08 -18.40
N TYR A 583 -26.78 -10.25 -17.36
CA TYR A 583 -27.87 -10.28 -16.39
C TYR A 583 -29.10 -9.48 -16.85
N GLY A 584 -29.08 -8.91 -18.05
CA GLY A 584 -30.17 -8.15 -18.64
C GLY A 584 -30.31 -6.75 -18.05
N VAL A 585 -31.53 -6.22 -18.14
CA VAL A 585 -31.89 -4.88 -17.65
C VAL A 585 -32.94 -4.95 -16.56
N ASP A 586 -32.94 -3.96 -15.66
CA ASP A 586 -34.01 -3.78 -14.69
C ASP A 586 -35.31 -3.25 -15.34
N GLU A 587 -36.35 -3.07 -14.55
CA GLU A 587 -37.66 -2.56 -15.01
C GLU A 587 -37.61 -1.16 -15.64
N ARG A 588 -36.50 -0.42 -15.45
CA ARG A 588 -36.25 0.92 -15.99
C ARG A 588 -35.38 0.87 -17.24
N GLY A 589 -34.97 -0.32 -17.69
CA GLY A 589 -34.08 -0.52 -18.83
C GLY A 589 -32.59 -0.33 -18.49
N LYS A 590 -32.21 -0.29 -17.21
CA LYS A 590 -30.82 -0.12 -16.79
C LYS A 590 -30.12 -1.49 -16.72
N VAL A 591 -28.93 -1.62 -17.31
CA VAL A 591 -28.16 -2.86 -17.26
C VAL A 591 -27.85 -3.26 -15.82
N ILE A 592 -28.16 -4.50 -15.47
CA ILE A 592 -27.95 -5.08 -14.13
C ILE A 592 -26.48 -5.48 -13.97
N GLY A 593 -25.88 -5.13 -12.84
CA GLY A 593 -24.50 -5.48 -12.52
C GLY A 593 -23.46 -4.72 -13.34
N GLY A 594 -22.27 -5.30 -13.51
CA GLY A 594 -21.15 -4.70 -14.23
C GLY A 594 -21.22 -4.88 -15.76
N GLY A 595 -22.16 -5.72 -16.24
CA GLY A 595 -22.33 -6.06 -17.65
C GLY A 595 -21.32 -7.10 -18.17
N LYS A 596 -21.59 -7.65 -19.35
CA LYS A 596 -20.69 -8.60 -20.03
C LYS A 596 -19.40 -7.88 -20.46
N TRP A 597 -18.25 -8.55 -20.32
CA TRP A 597 -16.96 -8.00 -20.76
C TRP A 597 -16.06 -9.09 -21.36
N GLU A 598 -16.17 -9.29 -22.68
CA GLU A 598 -15.50 -10.38 -23.40
C GLU A 598 -13.97 -10.28 -23.33
N MET A 599 -13.43 -9.07 -23.52
CA MET A 599 -11.98 -8.86 -23.43
C MET A 599 -11.44 -9.17 -22.02
N GLY A 600 -12.22 -8.88 -20.98
CA GLY A 600 -11.87 -9.23 -19.60
C GLY A 600 -11.73 -10.72 -19.37
N ILE A 601 -12.58 -11.54 -20.01
CA ILE A 601 -12.51 -13.00 -19.93
C ILE A 601 -11.21 -13.50 -20.58
N ILE A 602 -10.82 -12.92 -21.71
CA ILE A 602 -9.55 -13.25 -22.39
C ILE A 602 -8.35 -12.84 -21.53
N MET A 603 -8.39 -11.65 -20.94
CA MET A 603 -7.35 -11.15 -20.04
C MET A 603 -7.21 -12.04 -18.81
N ALA A 604 -8.32 -12.41 -18.17
CA ALA A 604 -8.35 -13.33 -17.03
C ALA A 604 -7.69 -14.68 -17.37
N GLY A 605 -8.03 -15.27 -18.52
CA GLY A 605 -7.41 -16.51 -18.99
C GLY A 605 -5.89 -16.39 -19.19
N THR A 606 -5.41 -15.24 -19.65
CA THR A 606 -3.97 -14.98 -19.88
C THR A 606 -3.17 -14.95 -18.58
N VAL A 607 -3.79 -14.52 -17.47
CA VAL A 607 -3.15 -14.50 -16.14
C VAL A 607 -3.52 -15.70 -15.27
N GLY A 608 -4.19 -16.71 -15.85
CA GLY A 608 -4.62 -17.92 -15.13
C GLY A 608 -5.74 -17.69 -14.12
N PHE A 609 -6.44 -16.55 -14.20
CA PHE A 609 -7.59 -16.25 -13.37
C PHE A 609 -8.88 -16.74 -14.04
N ILE A 610 -9.79 -17.30 -13.24
CA ILE A 610 -11.12 -17.71 -13.69
C ILE A 610 -12.14 -16.98 -12.83
N PHE A 611 -13.04 -16.26 -13.48
CA PHE A 611 -14.12 -15.59 -12.79
C PHE A 611 -15.00 -16.61 -12.05
N PRO A 612 -15.37 -16.34 -10.78
CA PRO A 612 -16.33 -17.18 -10.08
C PRO A 612 -17.67 -17.11 -10.82
N GLN A 613 -18.27 -18.25 -11.14
CA GLN A 613 -19.61 -18.27 -11.74
C GLN A 613 -20.62 -17.81 -10.68
N ALA A 614 -21.05 -16.55 -10.77
CA ALA A 614 -22.01 -15.99 -9.85
C ALA A 614 -23.41 -16.43 -10.29
N ARG A 615 -24.10 -17.19 -9.43
CA ARG A 615 -25.47 -17.69 -9.71
C ARG A 615 -26.51 -16.55 -9.84
N ALA A 616 -26.20 -15.35 -9.33
CA ALA A 616 -27.01 -14.14 -9.48
C ALA A 616 -26.17 -12.88 -9.16
N CYS A 617 -26.46 -11.77 -9.82
CA CYS A 617 -25.95 -10.44 -9.46
C CYS A 617 -26.69 -9.91 -8.22
N THR A 618 -25.97 -9.33 -7.26
CA THR A 618 -26.60 -8.63 -6.14
C THR A 618 -27.35 -7.39 -6.65
N ASN A 619 -28.48 -7.03 -6.04
CA ASN A 619 -29.12 -5.74 -6.33
C ASN A 619 -28.23 -4.60 -5.81
N PHE A 620 -27.52 -3.91 -6.70
CA PHE A 620 -26.58 -2.84 -6.36
C PHE A 620 -27.22 -1.72 -5.51
N ALA A 621 -28.48 -1.36 -5.80
CA ALA A 621 -29.21 -0.33 -5.05
C ALA A 621 -29.38 -0.68 -3.56
N SER A 622 -29.38 -1.97 -3.20
CA SER A 622 -29.46 -2.42 -1.80
C SER A 622 -28.26 -2.02 -0.94
N LYS A 623 -27.16 -1.56 -1.56
CA LYS A 623 -25.98 -1.04 -0.84
C LYS A 623 -26.16 0.40 -0.36
N PHE A 624 -27.22 1.07 -0.77
CA PHE A 624 -27.50 2.45 -0.43
C PHE A 624 -28.70 2.55 0.52
N GLY A 625 -28.70 3.60 1.36
CA GLY A 625 -29.85 3.90 2.19
C GLY A 625 -31.05 4.37 1.36
N PRO A 626 -32.29 4.27 1.88
CA PRO A 626 -33.50 4.64 1.14
C PRO A 626 -33.61 6.13 0.78
N ASN A 627 -32.77 6.98 1.41
CA ASN A 627 -32.73 8.42 1.17
C ASN A 627 -31.72 8.82 0.08
N VAL A 628 -30.97 7.86 -0.47
CA VAL A 628 -30.01 8.13 -1.55
C VAL A 628 -30.77 8.28 -2.87
N PRO A 629 -30.52 9.33 -3.67
CA PRO A 629 -31.21 9.53 -4.94
C PRO A 629 -30.93 8.41 -5.93
N GLN A 630 -31.96 7.91 -6.59
CA GLN A 630 -31.80 6.86 -7.58
C GLN A 630 -30.89 7.29 -8.75
N THR A 631 -30.95 8.57 -9.15
CA THR A 631 -30.06 9.12 -10.18
C THR A 631 -28.58 9.09 -9.77
N LEU A 632 -28.25 9.19 -8.47
CA LEU A 632 -26.88 9.00 -7.97
C LEU A 632 -26.46 7.54 -8.06
N ILE A 633 -27.31 6.61 -7.61
CA ILE A 633 -27.05 5.17 -7.67
C ILE A 633 -26.82 4.74 -9.11
N ASP A 634 -27.64 5.24 -10.04
CA ASP A 634 -27.53 4.94 -11.46
C ASP A 634 -26.23 5.49 -12.05
N CYS A 635 -25.80 6.70 -11.67
CA CYS A 635 -24.51 7.29 -12.08
C CYS A 635 -23.33 6.44 -11.60
N ILE A 636 -23.34 6.03 -10.32
CA ILE A 636 -22.30 5.19 -9.74
C ILE A 636 -22.27 3.82 -10.43
N SER A 637 -23.44 3.23 -10.72
CA SER A 637 -23.53 1.94 -11.42
C SER A 637 -22.87 2.01 -12.81
N ASP A 638 -23.08 3.10 -13.55
CA ASP A 638 -22.45 3.29 -14.87
C ASP A 638 -20.95 3.59 -14.82
N LEU A 639 -20.46 4.11 -13.68
CA LEU A 639 -19.03 4.21 -13.40
C LEU A 639 -18.38 2.84 -13.09
N LEU A 640 -19.18 1.86 -12.66
CA LEU A 640 -18.71 0.52 -12.25
C LEU A 640 -18.97 -0.55 -13.33
N ARG A 641 -19.01 -0.18 -14.61
CA ARG A 641 -19.06 -1.14 -15.73
C ARG A 641 -17.71 -1.84 -15.90
N TYR A 642 -17.75 -3.16 -16.13
CA TYR A 642 -16.56 -3.96 -16.39
C TYR A 642 -15.85 -3.50 -17.64
N ASP A 643 -16.60 -3.38 -18.74
CA ASP A 643 -16.06 -2.93 -20.00
C ASP A 643 -15.73 -1.43 -19.95
N PRO A 644 -14.44 -1.04 -20.09
CA PRO A 644 -14.02 0.35 -20.02
C PRO A 644 -14.57 1.21 -21.17
N GLU A 645 -14.99 0.62 -22.30
CA GLU A 645 -15.49 1.36 -23.46
C GLU A 645 -16.91 1.91 -23.25
N ILE A 646 -17.70 1.27 -22.39
CA ILE A 646 -19.08 1.69 -22.06
C ILE A 646 -19.17 2.35 -20.69
N ARG A 647 -18.04 2.46 -19.97
CA ARG A 647 -17.97 3.08 -18.65
C ARG A 647 -18.11 4.60 -18.80
N LEU A 648 -18.89 5.21 -17.90
CA LEU A 648 -19.18 6.64 -17.95
C LEU A 648 -17.88 7.47 -17.94
N SER A 649 -17.71 8.35 -18.93
CA SER A 649 -16.57 9.27 -19.01
C SER A 649 -16.74 10.47 -18.08
N SER A 650 -15.65 11.19 -17.79
CA SER A 650 -15.70 12.42 -16.98
C SER A 650 -16.59 13.51 -17.59
N ARG A 651 -16.67 13.58 -18.93
CA ARG A 651 -17.58 14.49 -19.64
C ARG A 651 -19.05 14.09 -19.40
N GLU A 652 -19.38 12.83 -19.63
CA GLU A 652 -20.73 12.32 -19.46
C GLU A 652 -21.19 12.38 -17.99
N CYS A 653 -20.27 12.23 -17.02
CA CYS A 653 -20.56 12.48 -15.62
C CYS A 653 -21.09 13.90 -15.37
N MET A 654 -20.45 14.92 -15.93
CA MET A 654 -20.88 16.32 -15.75
C MET A 654 -22.28 16.58 -16.31
N GLU A 655 -22.66 15.83 -17.36
CA GLU A 655 -23.95 15.92 -18.03
C GLU A 655 -24.98 14.93 -17.46
N HIS A 656 -24.57 14.07 -16.50
CA HIS A 656 -25.43 13.06 -15.93
C HIS A 656 -26.60 13.71 -15.15
N PRO A 657 -27.84 13.20 -15.27
CA PRO A 657 -29.03 13.78 -14.64
C PRO A 657 -28.83 14.16 -13.16
N TYR A 658 -28.18 13.28 -12.38
CA TYR A 658 -27.85 13.57 -10.99
C TYR A 658 -27.10 14.90 -10.79
N LEU A 659 -26.00 15.15 -11.51
CA LEU A 659 -25.22 16.39 -11.33
C LEU A 659 -25.97 17.59 -11.93
N VAL A 660 -26.69 17.42 -13.04
CA VAL A 660 -27.48 18.50 -13.64
C VAL A 660 -28.60 18.96 -12.68
N GLU A 661 -29.32 18.03 -12.07
CA GLU A 661 -30.42 18.29 -11.15
C GLU A 661 -29.93 18.89 -9.81
N THR A 662 -28.85 18.35 -9.26
CA THR A 662 -28.39 18.73 -7.91
C THR A 662 -27.45 19.93 -7.89
N SER A 663 -26.63 20.12 -8.92
CA SER A 663 -25.64 21.21 -8.94
C SER A 663 -26.24 22.59 -9.15
N ALA A 664 -27.48 22.71 -9.65
CA ALA A 664 -28.11 24.01 -9.86
C ALA A 664 -28.45 24.73 -8.53
N PHE A 665 -28.76 23.96 -7.48
CA PHE A 665 -29.31 24.51 -6.22
C PHE A 665 -28.41 24.29 -5.00
N ASN A 666 -27.35 23.47 -5.11
CA ASN A 666 -26.38 23.19 -4.04
C ASN A 666 -24.99 23.75 -4.38
N ARG A 667 -24.93 25.05 -4.70
CA ARG A 667 -23.67 25.79 -4.90
C ARG A 667 -23.40 26.67 -3.70
N PRO A 668 -22.67 26.17 -2.68
CA PRO A 668 -22.19 27.06 -1.64
C PRO A 668 -21.34 28.16 -2.28
N PRO A 669 -21.42 29.41 -1.78
CA PRO A 669 -20.64 30.50 -2.32
C PRO A 669 -19.16 30.18 -2.18
N VAL A 670 -18.42 30.36 -3.28
CA VAL A 670 -16.96 30.25 -3.26
C VAL A 670 -16.43 31.22 -2.21
N PRO A 671 -15.58 30.80 -1.27
CA PRO A 671 -15.01 31.71 -0.27
C PRO A 671 -14.44 32.96 -0.95
N ALA A 672 -14.76 34.14 -0.42
CA ALA A 672 -14.51 35.46 -1.05
C ALA A 672 -13.03 35.73 -1.45
N VAL A 673 -12.11 34.89 -0.98
CA VAL A 673 -10.67 34.96 -1.23
C VAL A 673 -10.27 34.37 -2.59
N LEU A 674 -11.13 33.55 -3.22
CA LEU A 674 -10.92 33.02 -4.58
C LEU A 674 -11.49 33.95 -5.67
N GLN A 675 -12.01 35.12 -5.31
CA GLN A 675 -12.57 36.12 -6.24
C GLN A 675 -11.60 37.28 -6.56
N MET A 676 -10.33 37.21 -6.16
CA MET A 676 -9.32 38.23 -6.43
C MET A 676 -8.20 37.72 -7.33
#